data_AF-A0A8J5UKZ2-F1
#
_entry.id   AF-A0A8J5UKZ2-F1
#
_cell.length_a   1.000
_cell.length_b   1.000
_cell.length_c   1.000
_cell.angle_alpha   90.00
_cell.angle_beta   90.00
_cell.angle_gamma   90.00
#
_symmetry.space_group_name_H-M   'P 1'
#
loop_
_entity.id
_entity.type
_entity.pdbx_description
1 polymer ?
#
loop_
_entity_poly.entity_id
_entity_poly.type
_entity_poly.pdbx_seq_one_letter_code
_entity_poly.pdbx_strand_id
1 'polypeptide(L)'
;MPTRNNQGSAIGLRRLPIELIGAIFSLLPNRDIKNLRLTCSSLKGSAHLKITRIFISPSPRNIDVLLGVANHDIYRKEIKKIIWDDSPLESIEWNTGTPCCHDTVDEWSEEDNSEDDAYAEPYSQESEERYEWYVRWCRVSIMHLKSALDVKRMLWRTSRQDKQLESTRLGRRSFADYKSLLQQQEEVLKIQAHEKAFLYTLERFPNLTTIEVTPAAHGQLYMPLYTTPMIRELPYGFPYPIPRGWPCPAYNTFPHDVEEKGDDWWRSFRFVIKALANMDQRRISELVLDNHYLPTGINPFIFTNCADDYNNLCKIVEKPGFNRLVLSLITGWIRDDGEYEDWEFYRNGSIRKFLAKASDLEEMVFKTDYNLGDGSLVEMRDYVSLFDLFPLDAWPKLRHFGLVGMQVTQENLISFLRQLPSTVRSIDLSFLAILEGQGTHEGTLTDIRDKLGWRSLPLEKRISIRYLVHGGPCQRPSPSPSYICLNKEVEEYVYEDGPLPVESSRHPRDYNARNAEGMDITALTSYVECLPNELLDVICDLPPNSDIKNLRLASLFLGRKCQLQISCVFISPNPRNLYVVRSIANHKTYRLGVEEVIWDDATLIPLKRAGRQVDDYSDESEEEECKEKNNEARKCFAWYTRGCKRNIKAAKDRMVGQMSRPDTVSKQHQLGNVMSYRDSFEYYKVLESQQRYIIASKIDEGIFRHALQQFPKLKRVIVTPAAHGYLFEPLYKTLMIWSFPYGFIYPVPRGCPTSWPRRHWAFVVPWIGNEAIDEDKTQWHGFRIVTKVLAEENHKITELIFDDYQPNTGISHFALNRGTEEYTNFCDMVKRPGLQKLQLSLLVSLYIGEEYEIYDQGYLRDALSEATDMRHFSFHTDFGTNRCSWIVDMHQYTSLFDVFPIHRWQKITHFGLSNVVVTQNDFINFLSKLPPIVQTVELSFLTFVEGEGHYISLMEDIRDKLDWKHRPVEERIRIYAKIFCYLSYYGRYICIDKEVEEFVYKNGPPSFQLRQHDNSSDVDSGTGVLKDLFNPSWERLNDFSPERRLVFPRMHGL
;
A
#
# COMPACT_ATOMS: atom_id res chain seq x y z
N MET A 1 -9.42 -28.04 51.68
CA MET A 1 -10.64 -27.49 51.04
C MET A 1 -10.31 -26.11 50.44
N PRO A 2 -10.91 -25.73 49.30
CA PRO A 2 -10.17 -25.33 48.10
C PRO A 2 -10.12 -23.84 47.76
N THR A 3 -9.00 -23.46 47.13
CA THR A 3 -8.74 -22.58 45.95
C THR A 3 -9.86 -21.75 45.31
N ARG A 4 -9.50 -20.51 44.93
CA ARG A 4 -9.34 -20.09 43.51
C ARG A 4 -8.57 -18.77 43.39
N ASN A 5 -7.34 -18.86 42.86
CA ASN A 5 -6.50 -17.74 42.41
C ASN A 5 -6.88 -17.37 40.96
N ASN A 6 -7.14 -16.10 40.70
CA ASN A 6 -7.14 -15.51 39.37
C ASN A 6 -5.72 -15.05 39.03
N GLN A 7 -4.96 -15.91 38.35
CA GLN A 7 -3.79 -15.54 37.55
C GLN A 7 -3.94 -16.16 36.15
N GLY A 8 -4.42 -15.37 35.21
CA GLY A 8 -4.32 -15.63 33.77
C GLY A 8 -4.30 -14.26 33.10
N SER A 9 -3.21 -13.81 32.47
CA SER A 9 -2.91 -14.19 31.09
C SER A 9 -1.47 -13.84 30.65
N ALA A 10 -0.44 -14.17 31.44
CA ALA A 10 0.97 -14.02 31.03
C ALA A 10 1.79 -15.33 31.12
N ILE A 11 1.15 -16.48 30.89
CA ILE A 11 1.72 -17.82 31.22
C ILE A 11 2.01 -18.71 29.99
N GLY A 12 1.62 -18.32 28.76
CA GLY A 12 1.68 -19.20 27.58
C GLY A 12 3.10 -19.57 27.09
N LEU A 13 3.93 -18.58 26.73
CA LEU A 13 5.24 -18.84 26.10
C LEU A 13 6.31 -19.38 27.07
N ARG A 14 6.18 -19.12 28.37
CA ARG A 14 7.18 -19.51 29.39
C ARG A 14 7.12 -20.98 29.80
N ARG A 15 6.06 -21.70 29.43
CA ARG A 15 5.87 -23.13 29.75
C ARG A 15 6.23 -24.06 28.59
N LEU A 16 6.58 -23.49 27.43
CA LEU A 16 7.02 -24.28 26.30
C LEU A 16 8.47 -24.77 26.53
N PRO A 17 8.79 -26.02 26.20
CA PRO A 17 10.16 -26.50 26.10
C PRO A 17 11.02 -25.56 25.24
N ILE A 18 12.29 -25.39 25.61
CA ILE A 18 13.21 -24.47 24.94
C ILE A 18 13.37 -24.80 23.45
N GLU A 19 13.18 -26.07 23.08
CA GLU A 19 13.18 -26.57 21.73
C GLU A 19 11.98 -26.06 20.92
N LEU A 20 10.78 -25.99 21.52
CA LEU A 20 9.59 -25.43 20.88
C LEU A 20 9.67 -23.89 20.78
N ILE A 21 10.22 -23.24 21.80
CA ILE A 21 10.53 -21.80 21.75
C ILE A 21 11.53 -21.51 20.62
N GLY A 22 12.57 -22.34 20.51
CA GLY A 22 13.56 -22.28 19.44
C GLY A 22 12.94 -22.50 18.05
N ALA A 23 12.05 -23.47 17.91
CA ALA A 23 11.32 -23.73 16.67
C ALA A 23 10.40 -22.56 16.29
N ILE A 24 9.69 -21.96 17.25
CA ILE A 24 8.85 -20.78 17.01
C ILE A 24 9.72 -19.61 16.56
N PHE A 25 10.82 -19.33 17.25
CA PHE A 25 11.75 -18.26 16.85
C PHE A 25 12.44 -18.56 15.51
N SER A 26 12.60 -19.83 15.14
CA SER A 26 13.08 -20.26 13.82
C SER A 26 12.19 -19.83 12.66
N LEU A 27 10.91 -19.54 12.93
CA LEU A 27 9.93 -19.07 11.95
C LEU A 27 9.79 -17.55 11.91
N LEU A 28 10.31 -16.82 12.91
CA LEU A 28 10.19 -15.37 12.99
C LEU A 28 11.33 -14.63 12.25
N PRO A 29 11.06 -13.49 11.61
CA PRO A 29 12.10 -12.62 11.07
C PRO A 29 12.82 -11.88 12.21
N ASN A 30 14.08 -11.49 11.98
CA ASN A 30 14.89 -10.80 12.99
C ASN A 30 14.25 -9.50 13.53
N ARG A 31 13.37 -8.84 12.76
CA ARG A 31 12.60 -7.67 13.23
C ARG A 31 11.71 -8.03 14.41
N ASP A 32 10.98 -9.13 14.30
CA ASP A 32 10.02 -9.56 15.32
C ASP A 32 10.76 -10.18 16.50
N ILE A 33 11.86 -10.89 16.25
CA ILE A 33 12.77 -11.35 17.32
C ILE A 33 13.32 -10.15 18.11
N LYS A 34 13.73 -9.07 17.43
CA LYS A 34 14.16 -7.83 18.11
C LYS A 34 13.04 -7.21 18.94
N ASN A 35 11.84 -7.11 18.39
CA ASN A 35 10.68 -6.59 19.12
C ASN A 35 10.36 -7.46 20.34
N LEU A 36 10.39 -8.79 20.22
CA LEU A 36 10.21 -9.74 21.32
C LEU A 36 11.27 -9.59 22.42
N ARG A 37 12.53 -9.38 22.02
CA ARG A 37 13.64 -9.12 22.96
C ARG A 37 13.46 -7.80 23.72
N LEU A 38 12.84 -6.80 23.08
CA LEU A 38 12.55 -5.49 23.68
C LEU A 38 11.32 -5.51 24.59
N THR A 39 10.29 -6.27 24.21
CA THR A 39 9.04 -6.37 24.99
C THR A 39 9.13 -7.36 26.15
N CYS A 40 10.05 -8.33 26.11
CA CYS A 40 10.15 -9.38 27.13
C CYS A 40 11.61 -9.68 27.52
N SER A 41 12.06 -9.11 28.64
CA SER A 41 13.43 -9.31 29.16
C SER A 41 13.74 -10.78 29.48
N SER A 42 12.75 -11.58 29.88
CA SER A 42 12.91 -13.02 30.17
C SER A 42 13.16 -13.88 28.93
N LEU A 43 12.72 -13.45 27.74
CA LEU A 43 12.94 -14.17 26.48
C LEU A 43 14.20 -13.70 25.74
N LYS A 44 14.83 -12.62 26.20
CA LYS A 44 16.04 -12.03 25.60
C LYS A 44 17.21 -13.03 25.48
N GLY A 45 17.31 -13.96 26.44
CA GLY A 45 18.35 -15.01 26.46
C GLY A 45 18.10 -16.14 25.45
N SER A 46 16.84 -16.45 25.15
CA SER A 46 16.43 -17.58 24.29
C SER A 46 16.13 -17.16 22.84
N ALA A 47 15.82 -15.88 22.61
CA ALA A 47 15.45 -15.33 21.31
C ALA A 47 16.68 -14.87 20.51
N HIS A 48 17.50 -15.80 20.04
CA HIS A 48 18.72 -15.48 19.27
C HIS A 48 18.40 -14.88 17.89
N LEU A 49 19.14 -13.85 17.50
CA LEU A 49 19.03 -13.27 16.16
C LEU A 49 19.75 -14.17 15.14
N LYS A 50 19.10 -14.46 14.02
CA LYS A 50 19.70 -15.24 12.94
C LYS A 50 20.60 -14.34 12.11
N ILE A 51 21.88 -14.25 12.46
CA ILE A 51 22.84 -13.38 11.77
C ILE A 51 23.78 -14.30 10.98
N THR A 52 23.43 -14.57 9.73
CA THR A 52 24.24 -15.43 8.84
C THR A 52 25.18 -14.63 7.92
N ARG A 53 24.96 -13.31 7.83
CA ARG A 53 25.76 -12.39 7.02
C ARG A 53 26.15 -11.17 7.82
N ILE A 54 27.34 -10.65 7.55
CA ILE A 54 27.86 -9.44 8.18
C ILE A 54 28.50 -8.51 7.15
N PHE A 55 28.53 -7.22 7.46
CA PHE A 55 28.95 -6.16 6.54
C PHE A 55 30.27 -5.56 7.00
N ILE A 56 31.11 -5.19 6.04
CA ILE A 56 32.32 -4.42 6.27
C ILE A 56 32.42 -3.32 5.22
N SER A 57 32.85 -2.13 5.66
CA SER A 57 33.23 -1.01 4.80
C SER A 57 34.20 -0.11 5.56
N PRO A 58 34.78 0.92 4.93
CA PRO A 58 35.55 1.98 5.58
C PRO A 58 34.74 2.88 6.55
N SER A 59 33.83 2.32 7.35
CA SER A 59 33.05 3.03 8.36
C SER A 59 33.37 2.48 9.75
N PRO A 60 33.69 3.33 10.75
CA PRO A 60 33.94 2.88 12.12
C PRO A 60 32.80 2.01 12.67
N ARG A 61 31.55 2.40 12.37
CA ARG A 61 30.37 1.68 12.84
C ARG A 61 30.26 0.26 12.28
N ASN A 62 30.55 0.10 11.00
CA ASN A 62 30.52 -1.22 10.37
C ASN A 62 31.60 -2.13 10.98
N ILE A 63 32.79 -1.58 11.25
CA ILE A 63 33.91 -2.27 11.92
C ILE A 63 33.54 -2.66 13.36
N ASP A 64 32.96 -1.76 14.14
CA ASP A 64 32.57 -2.02 15.53
C ASP A 64 31.57 -3.18 15.63
N VAL A 65 30.56 -3.19 14.76
CA VAL A 65 29.58 -4.27 14.72
C VAL A 65 30.22 -5.57 14.26
N LEU A 66 31.11 -5.53 13.26
CA LEU A 66 31.86 -6.68 12.79
C LEU A 66 32.70 -7.31 13.90
N LEU A 67 33.51 -6.51 14.59
CA LEU A 67 34.35 -6.96 15.70
C LEU A 67 33.52 -7.42 16.90
N GLY A 68 32.42 -6.73 17.20
CA GLY A 68 31.47 -7.12 18.24
C GLY A 68 30.89 -8.51 17.99
N VAL A 69 30.52 -8.83 16.75
CA VAL A 69 30.04 -10.18 16.38
C VAL A 69 31.17 -11.20 16.38
N ALA A 70 32.36 -10.85 15.88
CA ALA A 70 33.55 -11.73 15.88
C ALA A 70 33.99 -12.14 17.30
N ASN A 71 33.75 -11.27 18.28
CA ASN A 71 34.06 -11.52 19.68
C ASN A 71 32.90 -12.18 20.46
N HIS A 72 31.74 -12.35 19.85
CA HIS A 72 30.57 -12.93 20.50
C HIS A 72 30.54 -14.46 20.35
N ASP A 73 30.39 -15.21 21.46
CA ASP A 73 30.54 -16.68 21.46
C ASP A 73 29.50 -17.45 20.65
N ILE A 74 28.28 -16.91 20.54
CA ILE A 74 27.18 -17.51 19.78
C ILE A 74 27.21 -17.05 18.32
N TYR A 75 27.01 -15.75 18.07
CA TYR A 75 26.83 -15.23 16.71
C TYR A 75 28.03 -15.44 15.77
N ARG A 76 29.27 -15.47 16.26
CA ARG A 76 30.44 -15.76 15.41
C ARG A 76 30.34 -17.10 14.70
N LYS A 77 29.66 -18.08 15.31
CA LYS A 77 29.46 -19.43 14.75
C LYS A 77 28.35 -19.48 13.70
N GLU A 78 27.49 -18.47 13.63
CA GLU A 78 26.38 -18.42 12.67
C GLU A 78 26.75 -17.72 11.37
N ILE A 79 27.80 -16.89 11.37
CA ILE A 79 28.24 -16.16 10.18
C ILE A 79 28.76 -17.12 9.12
N LYS A 80 28.11 -17.07 7.94
CA LYS A 80 28.46 -17.82 6.74
C LYS A 80 28.98 -16.92 5.62
N LYS A 81 28.66 -15.63 5.66
CA LYS A 81 28.97 -14.67 4.59
C LYS A 81 29.46 -13.33 5.11
N ILE A 82 30.55 -12.82 4.54
CA ILE A 82 30.94 -11.41 4.66
C ILE A 82 30.57 -10.70 3.36
N ILE A 83 29.92 -9.55 3.49
CA ILE A 83 29.65 -8.63 2.38
C ILE A 83 30.51 -7.40 2.60
N TRP A 84 31.46 -7.22 1.69
CA TRP A 84 32.29 -6.05 1.60
C TRP A 84 31.64 -5.03 0.68
N ASP A 85 31.25 -3.92 1.28
CA ASP A 85 30.76 -2.74 0.58
C ASP A 85 31.97 -1.94 0.07
N ASP A 86 32.25 -2.09 -1.22
CA ASP A 86 33.38 -1.47 -1.92
C ASP A 86 32.95 -0.16 -2.58
N SER A 87 32.12 0.62 -1.88
CA SER A 87 31.66 1.94 -2.30
C SER A 87 31.90 2.98 -1.20
N PRO A 88 33.13 3.49 -1.06
CA PRO A 88 33.42 4.53 -0.07
C PRO A 88 32.66 5.81 -0.42
N LEU A 89 32.27 6.58 0.59
CA LEU A 89 31.57 7.86 0.43
C LEU A 89 32.37 8.82 -0.45
N GLU A 90 31.70 9.52 -1.36
CA GLU A 90 32.32 10.35 -2.40
C GLU A 90 32.76 11.72 -1.88
N SER A 91 33.89 12.24 -2.38
CA SER A 91 34.36 13.60 -2.10
C SER A 91 34.74 14.31 -3.40
N ILE A 92 34.75 15.66 -3.37
CA ILE A 92 35.18 16.48 -4.51
C ILE A 92 36.62 16.16 -4.95
N GLU A 93 37.46 15.72 -4.01
CA GLU A 93 38.87 15.38 -4.25
C GLU A 93 39.00 14.08 -5.07
N TRP A 94 37.98 13.21 -4.99
CA TRP A 94 37.93 11.93 -5.69
C TRP A 94 37.16 12.01 -7.00
N ASN A 95 36.27 13.00 -7.16
CA ASN A 95 35.44 13.16 -8.33
C ASN A 95 35.29 14.64 -8.72
N THR A 96 36.19 15.08 -9.61
CA THR A 96 36.20 16.43 -10.21
C THR A 96 35.35 16.52 -11.48
N GLY A 97 34.69 15.41 -11.87
CA GLY A 97 33.87 15.34 -13.07
C GLY A 97 32.53 16.04 -12.91
N THR A 98 32.06 16.64 -14.00
CA THR A 98 30.68 17.12 -14.11
C THR A 98 29.74 15.92 -14.26
N PRO A 99 28.66 15.80 -13.46
CA PRO A 99 27.66 14.75 -13.67
C PRO A 99 27.13 14.78 -15.11
N CYS A 100 27.05 13.64 -15.81
CA CYS A 100 26.63 13.58 -17.22
C CYS A 100 25.19 14.07 -17.51
N CYS A 101 24.40 14.42 -16.48
CA CYS A 101 23.03 14.92 -16.62
C CYS A 101 22.93 16.46 -16.70
N HIS A 102 23.90 17.13 -17.34
CA HIS A 102 24.02 18.59 -17.35
C HIS A 102 22.75 19.31 -17.81
N ASP A 103 22.01 18.72 -18.76
CA ASP A 103 20.84 19.33 -19.39
C ASP A 103 19.59 19.42 -18.51
N THR A 104 19.59 18.85 -17.29
CA THR A 104 18.40 18.84 -16.41
C THR A 104 18.61 19.43 -15.02
N VAL A 105 19.85 19.70 -14.60
CA VAL A 105 20.11 20.28 -13.27
C VAL A 105 19.96 21.80 -13.30
N ASP A 106 20.20 22.44 -14.45
CA ASP A 106 20.13 23.89 -14.62
C ASP A 106 18.67 24.41 -14.63
N GLU A 107 17.68 23.60 -15.06
CA GLU A 107 16.23 23.94 -14.97
C GLU A 107 15.67 23.96 -13.53
N TRP A 108 16.43 23.44 -12.55
CA TRP A 108 16.01 23.31 -11.15
C TRP A 108 16.76 24.27 -10.23
N SER A 109 17.45 25.26 -10.81
CA SER A 109 18.46 26.06 -10.12
C SER A 109 17.93 27.23 -9.29
N GLU A 110 16.64 27.60 -9.35
CA GLU A 110 16.20 28.89 -8.76
C GLU A 110 15.26 28.82 -7.53
N GLU A 111 14.62 27.70 -7.17
CA GLU A 111 13.50 27.75 -6.19
C GLU A 111 13.65 26.96 -4.87
N ASP A 112 14.69 26.14 -4.68
CA ASP A 112 14.76 25.16 -3.57
C ASP A 112 15.98 25.35 -2.63
N ASN A 113 16.36 26.60 -2.32
CA ASN A 113 17.28 26.87 -1.21
C ASN A 113 16.51 26.75 0.12
N SER A 114 17.03 25.97 1.06
CA SER A 114 16.36 25.79 2.35
C SER A 114 16.34 27.10 3.16
N GLU A 115 15.31 27.34 3.97
CA GLU A 115 15.28 28.50 4.90
C GLU A 115 16.52 28.56 5.81
N ASP A 116 17.16 27.40 6.07
CA ASP A 116 18.42 27.30 6.83
C ASP A 116 19.62 27.93 6.09
N ASP A 117 19.61 27.99 4.75
CA ASP A 117 20.72 28.55 3.95
C ASP A 117 20.65 30.08 3.84
N ALA A 118 19.46 30.69 4.02
CA ALA A 118 19.23 32.13 3.92
C ALA A 118 19.85 32.94 5.08
N TYR A 119 20.21 32.29 6.19
CA TYR A 119 20.73 32.92 7.41
C TYR A 119 22.13 32.42 7.84
N ALA A 120 22.79 31.59 7.02
CA ALA A 120 24.10 31.03 7.35
C ALA A 120 25.25 31.97 6.91
N GLU A 121 26.31 32.07 7.72
CA GLU A 121 27.53 32.78 7.31
C GLU A 121 28.17 32.10 6.07
N PRO A 122 28.67 32.87 5.09
CA PRO A 122 29.32 32.31 3.90
C PRO A 122 30.54 31.46 4.27
N TYR A 123 30.73 30.31 3.62
CA TYR A 123 31.98 29.56 3.79
C TYR A 123 33.17 30.28 3.13
N SER A 124 34.40 29.83 3.43
CA SER A 124 35.53 30.15 2.55
C SER A 124 35.27 29.65 1.13
N GLN A 125 35.86 30.27 0.12
CA GLN A 125 35.64 29.92 -1.29
C GLN A 125 35.80 28.42 -1.57
N GLU A 126 36.85 27.79 -1.04
CA GLU A 126 37.09 26.34 -1.15
C GLU A 126 36.00 25.49 -0.48
N SER A 127 35.45 25.95 0.65
CA SER A 127 34.38 25.25 1.36
C SER A 127 33.02 25.46 0.70
N GLU A 128 32.81 26.56 -0.03
CA GLU A 128 31.62 26.80 -0.83
C GLU A 128 31.61 25.90 -2.06
N GLU A 129 32.73 25.74 -2.77
CA GLU A 129 32.87 24.80 -3.89
C GLU A 129 32.56 23.35 -3.48
N ARG A 130 33.04 22.92 -2.30
CA ARG A 130 32.74 21.61 -1.72
C ARG A 130 31.25 21.45 -1.39
N TYR A 131 30.61 22.51 -0.89
CA TYR A 131 29.18 22.52 -0.58
C TYR A 131 28.33 22.42 -1.85
N GLU A 132 28.65 23.23 -2.87
CA GLU A 132 27.97 23.21 -4.17
C GLU A 132 28.07 21.85 -4.84
N TRP A 133 29.26 21.23 -4.82
CA TRP A 133 29.47 19.86 -5.26
C TRP A 133 28.53 18.91 -4.52
N TYR A 134 28.51 18.93 -3.18
CA TYR A 134 27.66 18.04 -2.39
C TYR A 134 26.16 18.20 -2.74
N VAL A 135 25.68 19.43 -2.87
CA VAL A 135 24.29 19.73 -3.25
C VAL A 135 23.98 19.16 -4.63
N ARG A 136 24.84 19.40 -5.62
CA ARG A 136 24.67 18.91 -6.99
C ARG A 136 24.54 17.38 -7.03
N TRP A 137 25.40 16.67 -6.31
CA TRP A 137 25.43 15.21 -6.27
C TRP A 137 24.28 14.59 -5.47
N CYS A 138 23.82 15.25 -4.41
CA CYS A 138 22.58 14.88 -3.73
C CYS A 138 21.36 15.02 -4.64
N ARG A 139 21.30 16.08 -5.47
CA ARG A 139 20.21 16.28 -6.43
C ARG A 139 20.16 15.17 -7.47
N VAL A 140 21.31 14.73 -7.98
CA VAL A 140 21.41 13.55 -8.87
C VAL A 140 20.85 12.30 -8.19
N SER A 141 21.23 12.06 -6.93
CA SER A 141 20.73 10.92 -6.15
C SER A 141 19.22 10.97 -5.91
N ILE A 142 18.67 12.16 -5.65
CA ILE A 142 17.23 12.40 -5.52
C ILE A 142 16.51 12.21 -6.85
N MET A 143 17.08 12.67 -7.97
CA MET A 143 16.53 12.49 -9.31
C MET A 143 16.39 11.00 -9.63
N HIS A 144 17.43 10.21 -9.41
CA HIS A 144 17.38 8.76 -9.64
C HIS A 144 16.31 8.08 -8.78
N LEU A 145 16.17 8.49 -7.51
CA LEU A 145 15.10 8.01 -6.65
C LEU A 145 13.71 8.37 -7.20
N LYS A 146 13.50 9.62 -7.65
CA LYS A 146 12.23 10.06 -8.24
C LYS A 146 11.87 9.21 -9.46
N SER A 147 12.81 9.01 -10.38
CA SER A 147 12.61 8.16 -11.57
C SER A 147 12.26 6.72 -11.20
N ALA A 148 12.94 6.14 -10.21
CA ALA A 148 12.64 4.79 -9.73
C ALA A 148 11.27 4.70 -9.04
N LEU A 149 10.90 5.72 -8.26
CA LEU A 149 9.59 5.82 -7.63
C LEU A 149 8.48 6.02 -8.67
N ASP A 150 8.71 6.73 -9.77
CA ASP A 150 7.71 6.91 -10.82
C ASP A 150 7.37 5.60 -11.53
N VAL A 151 8.37 4.75 -11.82
CA VAL A 151 8.13 3.37 -12.30
C VAL A 151 7.37 2.55 -11.25
N LYS A 152 7.75 2.67 -9.97
CA LYS A 152 7.08 1.96 -8.87
C LYS A 152 5.66 2.45 -8.62
N ARG A 153 5.36 3.75 -8.81
CA ARG A 153 4.02 4.35 -8.70
C ARG A 153 3.08 3.86 -9.78
N MET A 154 3.60 3.47 -10.94
CA MET A 154 2.81 2.76 -11.96
C MET A 154 2.38 1.35 -11.51
N LEU A 155 3.05 0.75 -10.51
CA LEU A 155 2.82 -0.63 -10.06
C LEU A 155 2.29 -0.75 -8.62
N TRP A 156 2.54 0.22 -7.73
CA TRP A 156 2.29 0.14 -6.28
C TRP A 156 1.99 1.49 -5.61
N ARG A 157 1.49 1.42 -4.38
CA ARG A 157 1.15 2.54 -3.51
C ARG A 157 2.38 3.24 -2.86
N THR A 158 2.30 4.56 -2.55
CA THR A 158 3.29 5.41 -1.84
C THR A 158 4.05 4.64 -0.76
N SER A 159 5.36 4.64 -0.91
CA SER A 159 6.29 3.85 -0.15
C SER A 159 6.90 4.66 1.01
N ARG A 160 7.54 3.98 1.97
CA ARG A 160 8.33 4.63 3.02
C ARG A 160 9.34 5.65 2.46
N GLN A 161 9.84 5.38 1.26
CA GLN A 161 10.80 6.22 0.55
C GLN A 161 10.22 7.56 0.11
N ASP A 162 8.93 7.63 -0.25
CA ASP A 162 8.27 8.89 -0.58
C ASP A 162 8.22 9.81 0.65
N LYS A 163 7.92 9.26 1.84
CA LYS A 163 7.96 10.02 3.10
C LYS A 163 9.38 10.46 3.47
N GLN A 164 10.40 9.64 3.17
CA GLN A 164 11.80 10.02 3.38
C GLN A 164 12.23 11.14 2.43
N LEU A 165 11.76 11.10 1.19
CA LEU A 165 11.99 12.15 0.20
C LEU A 165 11.29 13.46 0.61
N GLU A 166 10.04 13.42 1.08
CA GLU A 166 9.32 14.60 1.62
C GLU A 166 10.01 15.20 2.86
N SER A 167 10.59 14.35 3.71
CA SER A 167 11.37 14.79 4.88
C SER A 167 12.80 15.22 4.54
N THR A 168 13.23 15.09 3.28
CA THR A 168 14.60 15.44 2.90
C THR A 168 14.83 16.93 3.09
N ARG A 169 15.94 17.27 3.76
CA ARG A 169 16.41 18.64 3.95
C ARG A 169 17.83 18.69 3.44
N LEU A 170 17.99 19.16 2.21
CA LEU A 170 19.29 19.40 1.59
C LEU A 170 19.72 20.82 1.94
N GLY A 171 20.90 20.99 2.54
CA GLY A 171 21.41 22.30 2.95
C GLY A 171 22.70 22.19 3.75
N ARG A 172 23.19 23.29 4.32
CA ARG A 172 24.47 23.31 5.05
C ARG A 172 24.54 22.36 6.25
N ARG A 173 23.42 22.09 6.94
CA ARG A 173 23.38 21.12 8.05
C ARG A 173 23.64 19.68 7.58
N SER A 174 22.97 19.23 6.53
CA SER A 174 23.18 17.89 5.99
C SER A 174 24.59 17.74 5.40
N PHE A 175 25.16 18.81 4.84
CA PHE A 175 26.56 18.86 4.42
C PHE A 175 27.54 18.71 5.58
N ALA A 176 27.29 19.37 6.72
CA ALA A 176 28.13 19.23 7.91
C ALA A 176 28.13 17.79 8.46
N ASP A 177 26.97 17.15 8.50
CA ASP A 177 26.84 15.73 8.88
C ASP A 177 27.59 14.83 7.88
N TYR A 178 27.46 15.08 6.58
CA TYR A 178 28.18 14.35 5.54
C TYR A 178 29.69 14.49 5.67
N LYS A 179 30.19 15.71 5.96
CA LYS A 179 31.60 15.98 6.21
C LYS A 179 32.13 15.19 7.40
N SER A 180 31.35 15.05 8.48
CA SER A 180 31.73 14.22 9.62
C SER A 180 31.88 12.75 9.23
N LEU A 181 30.98 12.22 8.39
CA LEU A 181 31.08 10.84 7.88
C LEU A 181 32.31 10.63 7.00
N LEU A 182 32.63 11.60 6.13
CA LEU A 182 33.83 11.56 5.31
C LEU A 182 35.11 11.55 6.17
N GLN A 183 35.19 12.43 7.18
CA GLN A 183 36.34 12.46 8.08
C GLN A 183 36.54 11.13 8.81
N GLN A 184 35.45 10.53 9.31
CA GLN A 184 35.50 9.20 9.94
C GLN A 184 35.98 8.11 8.98
N GLN A 185 35.56 8.17 7.72
CA GLN A 185 36.00 7.26 6.67
C GLN A 185 37.50 7.42 6.37
N GLU A 186 37.97 8.65 6.20
CA GLU A 186 39.38 8.96 5.93
C GLU A 186 40.29 8.47 7.07
N GLU A 187 39.88 8.65 8.32
CA GLU A 187 40.61 8.13 9.48
C GLU A 187 40.72 6.60 9.43
N VAL A 188 39.62 5.90 9.12
CA VAL A 188 39.60 4.44 8.98
C VAL A 188 40.48 3.93 7.84
N LEU A 189 40.48 4.64 6.70
CA LEU A 189 41.32 4.34 5.54
C LEU A 189 42.80 4.57 5.87
N LYS A 190 43.13 5.66 6.55
CA LYS A 190 44.49 6.04 6.95
C LYS A 190 45.13 5.02 7.88
N ILE A 191 44.38 4.50 8.86
CA ILE A 191 44.89 3.49 9.81
C ILE A 191 44.65 2.04 9.35
N GLN A 192 44.00 1.85 8.20
CA GLN A 192 43.61 0.55 7.63
C GLN A 192 42.81 -0.32 8.62
N ALA A 193 41.91 0.29 9.39
CA ALA A 193 41.18 -0.43 10.44
C ALA A 193 40.25 -1.51 9.89
N HIS A 194 39.60 -1.24 8.75
CA HIS A 194 38.72 -2.17 8.06
C HIS A 194 39.48 -3.40 7.52
N GLU A 195 40.65 -3.20 6.91
CA GLU A 195 41.55 -4.28 6.45
C GLU A 195 41.97 -5.19 7.62
N LYS A 196 42.40 -4.61 8.75
CA LYS A 196 42.76 -5.35 9.97
C LYS A 196 41.58 -6.12 10.56
N ALA A 197 40.40 -5.49 10.59
CA ALA A 197 39.19 -6.13 11.09
C ALA A 197 38.76 -7.32 10.22
N PHE A 198 38.90 -7.22 8.90
CA PHE A 198 38.63 -8.32 7.99
C PHE A 198 39.53 -9.52 8.27
N LEU A 199 40.85 -9.31 8.33
CA LEU A 199 41.81 -10.38 8.64
C LEU A 199 41.49 -11.04 9.99
N TYR A 200 41.19 -10.22 11.00
CA TYR A 200 40.77 -10.73 12.30
C TYR A 200 39.51 -11.61 12.22
N THR A 201 38.53 -11.24 11.40
CA THR A 201 37.28 -12.01 11.29
C THR A 201 37.44 -13.33 10.54
N LEU A 202 38.34 -13.39 9.57
CA LEU A 202 38.63 -14.61 8.81
C LEU A 202 39.10 -15.75 9.73
N GLU A 203 39.83 -15.42 10.81
CA GLU A 203 40.26 -16.39 11.83
C GLU A 203 39.14 -16.76 12.82
N ARG A 204 38.19 -15.85 13.05
CA ARG A 204 37.21 -15.95 14.15
C ARG A 204 35.86 -16.52 13.76
N PHE A 205 35.50 -16.52 12.48
CA PHE A 205 34.25 -17.09 11.97
C PHE A 205 34.45 -18.54 11.48
N PRO A 206 34.10 -19.57 12.28
CA PRO A 206 34.39 -20.96 11.97
C PRO A 206 33.55 -21.54 10.82
N ASN A 207 32.43 -20.92 10.46
CA ASN A 207 31.49 -21.40 9.44
C ASN A 207 31.40 -20.46 8.22
N LEU A 208 32.31 -19.49 8.10
CA LEU A 208 32.38 -18.56 6.98
C LEU A 208 32.79 -19.28 5.70
N THR A 209 31.94 -19.23 4.68
CA THR A 209 32.18 -19.88 3.37
C THR A 209 32.21 -18.89 2.21
N THR A 210 31.53 -17.75 2.35
CA THR A 210 31.29 -16.81 1.24
C THR A 210 31.87 -15.43 1.51
N ILE A 211 32.61 -14.91 0.55
CA ILE A 211 33.00 -13.49 0.50
C ILE A 211 32.34 -12.83 -0.71
N GLU A 212 31.53 -11.81 -0.46
CA GLU A 212 31.00 -10.93 -1.50
C GLU A 212 31.70 -9.58 -1.44
N VAL A 213 32.17 -9.09 -2.59
CA VAL A 213 32.64 -7.73 -2.79
C VAL A 213 31.70 -7.08 -3.78
N THR A 214 31.15 -5.92 -3.41
CA THR A 214 30.14 -5.27 -4.24
C THR A 214 30.15 -3.75 -4.08
N PRO A 215 29.99 -2.99 -5.18
CA PRO A 215 29.78 -1.55 -5.13
C PRO A 215 28.30 -1.18 -4.90
N ALA A 216 27.40 -2.16 -4.85
CA ALA A 216 25.96 -1.90 -4.92
C ALA A 216 25.27 -1.76 -3.56
N ALA A 217 26.01 -1.78 -2.44
CA ALA A 217 25.42 -1.82 -1.09
C ALA A 217 24.45 -0.66 -0.84
N HIS A 218 24.82 0.53 -1.30
CA HIS A 218 24.02 1.75 -1.19
C HIS A 218 22.79 1.78 -2.12
N GLY A 219 22.73 0.92 -3.15
CA GLY A 219 21.58 0.80 -4.06
C GLY A 219 21.14 2.15 -4.63
N GLN A 220 19.93 2.58 -4.30
CA GLN A 220 19.43 3.94 -4.57
C GLN A 220 19.19 4.69 -3.26
N LEU A 221 19.11 6.02 -3.31
CA LEU A 221 18.81 6.85 -2.14
C LEU A 221 17.53 6.36 -1.44
N TYR A 222 17.60 6.09 -0.13
CA TYR A 222 16.53 5.48 0.68
C TYR A 222 16.09 4.05 0.29
N MET A 223 16.78 3.43 -0.68
CA MET A 223 16.59 2.04 -1.12
C MET A 223 17.93 1.30 -1.23
N PRO A 224 18.67 1.15 -0.11
CA PRO A 224 19.92 0.41 -0.13
C PRO A 224 19.68 -1.08 -0.41
N LEU A 225 20.54 -1.69 -1.23
CA LEU A 225 20.56 -3.15 -1.41
C LEU A 225 20.87 -3.84 -0.08
N TYR A 226 21.84 -3.27 0.65
CA TYR A 226 22.25 -3.73 1.96
C TYR A 226 22.11 -2.62 2.98
N THR A 227 21.20 -2.81 3.95
CA THR A 227 21.09 -1.92 5.11
C THR A 227 22.24 -2.17 6.08
N THR A 228 23.44 -1.70 5.75
CA THR A 228 24.63 -1.80 6.62
C THR A 228 24.40 -1.06 7.94
N PRO A 229 25.12 -1.41 9.03
CA PRO A 229 25.04 -0.67 10.29
C PRO A 229 25.18 0.85 10.13
N MET A 230 26.11 1.33 9.31
CA MET A 230 26.28 2.75 8.99
C MET A 230 25.03 3.33 8.33
N ILE A 231 24.51 2.70 7.27
CA ILE A 231 23.32 3.19 6.55
C ILE A 231 22.08 3.25 7.47
N ARG A 232 21.99 2.34 8.45
CA ARG A 232 20.89 2.33 9.43
C ARG A 232 20.94 3.48 10.44
N GLU A 233 22.10 4.07 10.66
CA GLU A 233 22.30 5.19 11.59
C GLU A 233 22.13 6.55 10.95
N LEU A 234 22.08 6.61 9.62
CA LEU A 234 21.79 7.83 8.91
C LEU A 234 20.42 8.41 9.36
N PRO A 235 20.32 9.74 9.56
CA PRO A 235 19.08 10.38 9.92
C PRO A 235 17.96 10.08 8.92
N TYR A 236 16.72 10.07 9.41
CA TYR A 236 15.56 9.84 8.55
C TYR A 236 15.43 10.99 7.54
N GLY A 237 15.54 10.66 6.25
CA GLY A 237 15.53 11.65 5.17
C GLY A 237 16.87 12.34 4.92
N PHE A 238 17.98 11.78 5.40
CA PHE A 238 19.33 12.32 5.16
C PHE A 238 19.72 12.20 3.67
N PRO A 239 19.91 13.33 2.93
CA PRO A 239 20.40 13.28 1.57
C PRO A 239 21.92 13.11 1.55
N TYR A 240 22.40 12.24 0.67
CA TYR A 240 23.84 12.11 0.42
C TYR A 240 24.10 11.62 -1.01
N PRO A 241 25.27 11.95 -1.60
CA PRO A 241 25.71 11.36 -2.85
C PRO A 241 25.79 9.84 -2.73
N ILE A 242 25.07 9.10 -3.58
CA ILE A 242 25.11 7.64 -3.54
C ILE A 242 26.45 7.18 -4.13
N PRO A 243 27.34 6.57 -3.32
CA PRO A 243 28.63 6.12 -3.81
C PRO A 243 28.43 4.98 -4.79
N ARG A 244 29.16 5.04 -5.91
CA ARG A 244 29.18 3.96 -6.92
C ARG A 244 30.42 3.09 -6.87
N GLY A 245 31.44 3.47 -6.09
CA GLY A 245 32.60 2.64 -5.74
C GLY A 245 33.52 2.31 -6.91
N TRP A 246 33.06 1.43 -7.80
CA TRP A 246 33.72 1.06 -9.04
C TRP A 246 33.41 2.08 -10.16
N PRO A 247 34.26 2.20 -11.19
CA PRO A 247 34.07 3.17 -12.28
C PRO A 247 32.72 3.00 -12.98
N CYS A 248 32.03 4.11 -13.27
CA CYS A 248 30.69 4.12 -13.86
C CYS A 248 30.65 5.04 -15.10
N PRO A 249 30.02 4.63 -16.21
CA PRO A 249 29.85 5.42 -17.44
C PRO A 249 29.22 6.79 -17.27
N ALA A 250 28.42 6.99 -16.20
CA ALA A 250 27.74 8.26 -15.93
C ALA A 250 28.69 9.43 -15.55
N TYR A 251 30.00 9.19 -15.51
CA TYR A 251 31.03 10.13 -15.03
C TYR A 251 32.17 10.38 -16.03
N ASN A 252 32.03 10.02 -17.31
CA ASN A 252 33.05 10.24 -18.37
C ASN A 252 34.47 9.77 -17.97
N THR A 253 34.58 8.64 -17.28
CA THR A 253 35.88 8.10 -16.81
C THR A 253 36.22 6.84 -17.60
N PHE A 254 37.29 6.88 -18.41
CA PHE A 254 37.69 5.72 -19.21
C PHE A 254 38.54 4.74 -18.39
N PRO A 255 38.43 3.41 -18.62
CA PRO A 255 39.28 2.41 -17.95
C PRO A 255 40.79 2.61 -18.18
N HIS A 256 41.20 3.29 -19.26
CA HIS A 256 42.60 3.59 -19.58
C HIS A 256 43.15 4.83 -18.88
N ASP A 257 42.30 5.84 -18.58
CA ASP A 257 42.72 7.03 -17.81
C ASP A 257 43.07 6.68 -16.34
N VAL A 258 42.81 5.44 -15.95
CA VAL A 258 43.09 4.88 -14.62
C VAL A 258 44.58 4.61 -14.41
N GLU A 259 45.45 4.62 -15.42
CA GLU A 259 46.90 4.45 -15.19
C GLU A 259 47.57 5.67 -14.54
N GLU A 260 47.02 6.89 -14.65
CA GLU A 260 47.62 8.11 -14.04
C GLU A 260 47.06 8.47 -12.65
N LYS A 261 45.87 7.99 -12.28
CA LYS A 261 45.28 8.15 -10.92
C LYS A 261 45.07 6.80 -10.19
N GLY A 262 45.65 5.73 -10.72
CA GLY A 262 45.32 4.34 -10.44
C GLY A 262 45.80 3.81 -9.10
N ASP A 263 44.83 3.40 -8.28
CA ASP A 263 44.89 2.24 -7.36
C ASP A 263 43.66 2.22 -6.42
N ASP A 264 42.94 3.33 -6.29
CA ASP A 264 41.93 3.50 -5.23
C ASP A 264 40.55 2.88 -5.52
N TRP A 265 40.05 2.86 -6.76
CA TRP A 265 38.68 2.39 -7.06
C TRP A 265 38.42 0.91 -6.76
N TRP A 266 39.43 0.04 -6.94
CA TRP A 266 39.33 -1.39 -6.65
C TRP A 266 40.22 -1.80 -5.47
N ARG A 267 40.61 -0.83 -4.62
CA ARG A 267 41.52 -1.06 -3.50
C ARG A 267 41.04 -2.18 -2.59
N SER A 268 39.75 -2.19 -2.22
CA SER A 268 39.25 -3.22 -1.32
C SER A 268 39.15 -4.57 -1.99
N PHE A 269 38.71 -4.63 -3.25
CA PHE A 269 38.76 -5.86 -4.05
C PHE A 269 40.17 -6.46 -4.07
N ARG A 270 41.19 -5.67 -4.41
CA ARG A 270 42.60 -6.09 -4.44
C ARG A 270 43.07 -6.60 -3.09
N PHE A 271 42.73 -5.89 -2.02
CA PHE A 271 43.03 -6.32 -0.66
C PHE A 271 42.37 -7.67 -0.33
N VAL A 272 41.08 -7.84 -0.63
CA VAL A 272 40.33 -9.07 -0.36
C VAL A 272 40.94 -10.25 -1.11
N ILE A 273 41.22 -10.14 -2.41
CA ILE A 273 41.82 -11.25 -3.16
C ILE A 273 43.23 -11.57 -2.67
N LYS A 274 44.04 -10.56 -2.30
CA LYS A 274 45.37 -10.77 -1.73
C LYS A 274 45.29 -11.47 -0.37
N ALA A 275 44.37 -11.05 0.49
CA ALA A 275 44.14 -11.69 1.79
C ALA A 275 43.73 -13.15 1.61
N LEU A 276 42.73 -13.41 0.75
CA LEU A 276 42.23 -14.76 0.49
C LEU A 276 43.28 -15.66 -0.19
N ALA A 277 44.11 -15.13 -1.09
CA ALA A 277 45.18 -15.88 -1.74
C ALA A 277 46.27 -16.32 -0.75
N ASN A 278 46.56 -15.51 0.27
CA ASN A 278 47.58 -15.79 1.29
C ASN A 278 47.06 -16.61 2.48
N MET A 279 45.76 -16.94 2.53
CA MET A 279 45.21 -17.81 3.56
C MET A 279 45.41 -19.29 3.24
N ASP A 280 45.90 -20.07 4.20
CA ASP A 280 46.02 -21.54 4.07
C ASP A 280 44.70 -22.29 4.29
N GLN A 281 43.63 -21.61 4.73
CA GLN A 281 42.36 -22.22 5.11
C GLN A 281 41.49 -22.54 3.88
N ARG A 282 41.01 -23.80 3.78
CA ARG A 282 40.07 -24.28 2.74
C ARG A 282 38.59 -23.95 3.02
N ARG A 283 38.32 -23.02 3.94
CA ARG A 283 36.95 -22.76 4.43
C ARG A 283 36.13 -21.90 3.46
N ILE A 284 36.79 -20.97 2.79
CA ILE A 284 36.14 -20.07 1.81
C ILE A 284 36.01 -20.82 0.49
N SER A 285 34.77 -21.19 0.15
CA SER A 285 34.43 -21.92 -1.07
C SER A 285 33.76 -21.04 -2.13
N GLU A 286 33.38 -19.81 -1.77
CA GLU A 286 32.60 -18.94 -2.65
C GLU A 286 33.18 -17.51 -2.69
N LEU A 287 33.43 -17.01 -3.89
CA LEU A 287 33.82 -15.62 -4.15
C LEU A 287 32.80 -14.96 -5.09
N VAL A 288 32.21 -13.86 -4.63
CA VAL A 288 31.15 -13.13 -5.34
C VAL A 288 31.61 -11.71 -5.62
N LEU A 289 31.94 -11.40 -6.87
CA LEU A 289 32.29 -10.07 -7.35
C LEU A 289 31.13 -9.56 -8.20
N ASP A 290 30.13 -8.99 -7.54
CA ASP A 290 28.83 -8.71 -8.14
C ASP A 290 28.52 -7.20 -8.18
N ASN A 291 28.29 -6.70 -9.39
CA ASN A 291 27.85 -5.32 -9.64
C ASN A 291 26.33 -5.14 -9.44
N HIS A 292 25.57 -6.21 -9.21
CA HIS A 292 24.11 -6.24 -9.11
C HIS A 292 23.41 -5.49 -10.26
N TYR A 293 23.92 -5.68 -11.49
CA TYR A 293 23.43 -5.07 -12.73
C TYR A 293 23.63 -3.55 -12.83
N LEU A 294 24.40 -2.94 -11.93
CA LEU A 294 24.91 -1.59 -12.14
C LEU A 294 25.85 -1.59 -13.35
N PRO A 295 25.89 -0.51 -14.16
CA PRO A 295 26.80 -0.37 -15.30
C PRO A 295 28.22 -0.10 -14.80
N THR A 296 28.84 -1.08 -14.15
CA THR A 296 30.17 -1.01 -13.55
C THR A 296 30.71 -2.43 -13.36
N GLY A 297 32.00 -2.59 -13.07
CA GLY A 297 32.63 -3.89 -12.90
C GLY A 297 34.08 -3.82 -12.46
N ILE A 298 34.68 -4.99 -12.30
CA ILE A 298 36.12 -5.14 -12.12
C ILE A 298 36.81 -4.83 -13.45
N ASN A 299 38.00 -4.25 -13.37
CA ASN A 299 38.82 -3.94 -14.51
C ASN A 299 39.14 -5.21 -15.33
N PRO A 300 38.79 -5.29 -16.63
CA PRO A 300 39.10 -6.45 -17.48
C PRO A 300 40.61 -6.63 -17.72
N PHE A 301 41.42 -5.57 -17.60
CA PHE A 301 42.88 -5.62 -17.76
C PHE A 301 43.59 -6.41 -16.66
N ILE A 302 42.87 -6.90 -15.64
CA ILE A 302 43.39 -7.95 -14.76
C ILE A 302 43.84 -9.20 -15.52
N PHE A 303 43.29 -9.44 -16.71
CA PHE A 303 43.62 -10.60 -17.55
C PHE A 303 44.71 -10.33 -18.60
N THR A 304 45.27 -9.11 -18.66
CA THR A 304 46.35 -8.73 -19.58
C THR A 304 47.56 -8.16 -18.83
N ASN A 305 47.36 -7.13 -18.00
CA ASN A 305 48.43 -6.26 -17.51
C ASN A 305 48.67 -6.36 -15.98
N CYS A 306 47.75 -6.90 -15.18
CA CYS A 306 47.90 -6.99 -13.71
C CYS A 306 48.23 -8.40 -13.22
N ALA A 307 49.50 -8.81 -13.36
CA ALA A 307 49.96 -10.17 -13.03
C ALA A 307 49.68 -10.59 -11.56
N ASP A 308 49.86 -9.68 -10.59
CA ASP A 308 49.68 -10.01 -9.16
C ASP A 308 48.22 -10.31 -8.80
N ASP A 309 47.29 -9.50 -9.27
CA ASP A 309 45.85 -9.69 -9.02
C ASP A 309 45.33 -10.95 -9.73
N TYR A 310 45.77 -11.18 -10.97
CA TYR A 310 45.49 -12.43 -11.70
C TYR A 310 45.99 -13.66 -10.93
N ASN A 311 47.22 -13.61 -10.44
CA ASN A 311 47.82 -14.71 -9.67
C ASN A 311 47.08 -14.94 -8.35
N ASN A 312 46.63 -13.88 -7.67
CA ASN A 312 45.83 -14.00 -6.45
C ASN A 312 44.49 -14.67 -6.73
N LEU A 313 43.77 -14.27 -7.79
CA LEU A 313 42.54 -14.93 -8.21
C LEU A 313 42.76 -16.41 -8.54
N CYS A 314 43.81 -16.73 -9.32
CA CYS A 314 44.18 -18.11 -9.62
C CYS A 314 44.38 -18.95 -8.36
N LYS A 315 45.13 -18.43 -7.37
CA LYS A 315 45.36 -19.10 -6.09
C LYS A 315 44.08 -19.34 -5.30
N ILE A 316 43.07 -18.47 -5.42
CA ILE A 316 41.79 -18.64 -4.72
C ILE A 316 40.98 -19.77 -5.36
N VAL A 317 40.79 -19.72 -6.68
CA VAL A 317 39.92 -20.66 -7.39
C VAL A 317 40.52 -22.07 -7.49
N GLU A 318 41.84 -22.18 -7.41
CA GLU A 318 42.58 -23.46 -7.39
C GLU A 318 42.46 -24.18 -6.03
N LYS A 319 41.88 -23.54 -5.00
CA LYS A 319 41.69 -24.18 -3.69
C LYS A 319 40.66 -25.32 -3.77
N PRO A 320 40.98 -26.48 -3.19
CA PRO A 320 40.02 -27.60 -3.15
C PRO A 320 38.73 -27.22 -2.45
N GLY A 321 37.59 -27.56 -3.05
CA GLY A 321 36.26 -27.23 -2.55
C GLY A 321 35.74 -25.84 -2.92
N PHE A 322 36.48 -25.05 -3.71
CA PHE A 322 35.97 -23.80 -4.28
C PHE A 322 34.89 -24.11 -5.32
N ASN A 323 33.66 -23.69 -5.06
CA ASN A 323 32.46 -24.16 -5.77
C ASN A 323 31.60 -23.05 -6.38
N ARG A 324 31.83 -21.77 -6.05
CA ARG A 324 31.01 -20.66 -6.57
C ARG A 324 31.83 -19.44 -6.92
N LEU A 325 31.70 -18.99 -8.17
CA LEU A 325 32.30 -17.75 -8.67
C LEU A 325 31.26 -16.88 -9.37
N VAL A 326 31.14 -15.63 -8.91
CA VAL A 326 30.47 -14.57 -9.68
C VAL A 326 31.52 -13.54 -10.04
N LEU A 327 31.65 -13.22 -11.33
CA LEU A 327 32.62 -12.27 -11.86
C LEU A 327 31.92 -11.25 -12.76
N SER A 328 31.96 -9.98 -12.36
CA SER A 328 31.40 -8.86 -13.13
C SER A 328 32.53 -7.97 -13.65
N LEU A 329 32.62 -7.77 -14.97
CA LEU A 329 33.64 -6.95 -15.64
C LEU A 329 33.02 -5.70 -16.27
N ILE A 330 33.80 -4.61 -16.33
CA ILE A 330 33.46 -3.38 -17.05
C ILE A 330 34.06 -3.44 -18.48
N THR A 331 33.27 -3.14 -19.50
CA THR A 331 33.56 -3.41 -20.92
C THR A 331 32.92 -2.39 -21.88
N GLY A 332 31.89 -1.63 -21.47
CA GLY A 332 31.08 -0.79 -22.37
C GLY A 332 31.72 0.49 -22.94
N TRP A 333 32.96 0.84 -22.56
CA TRP A 333 33.66 2.07 -22.98
C TRP A 333 35.11 1.85 -23.40
N ILE A 334 35.41 0.66 -23.93
CA ILE A 334 36.69 0.38 -24.58
C ILE A 334 36.75 1.19 -25.88
N ARG A 335 37.82 1.99 -26.09
CA ARG A 335 38.00 2.81 -27.29
C ARG A 335 38.26 1.89 -28.50
N ASP A 336 37.64 2.20 -29.63
CA ASP A 336 38.08 1.74 -30.96
C ASP A 336 38.44 2.99 -31.77
N ASP A 337 39.49 3.69 -31.33
CA ASP A 337 40.00 4.87 -32.03
C ASP A 337 40.90 4.51 -33.22
N GLY A 338 40.92 3.23 -33.59
CA GLY A 338 41.67 2.72 -34.73
C GLY A 338 43.17 2.56 -34.48
N GLU A 339 43.69 2.92 -33.30
CA GLU A 339 45.10 2.72 -32.94
C GLU A 339 45.30 1.57 -31.91
N TYR A 340 44.28 1.19 -31.13
CA TYR A 340 44.32 0.08 -30.16
C TYR A 340 43.09 -0.84 -30.26
N GLU A 341 43.29 -2.15 -30.53
CA GLU A 341 42.24 -3.18 -30.34
C GLU A 341 42.24 -3.64 -28.87
N ASP A 342 41.62 -2.87 -27.98
CA ASP A 342 41.63 -3.10 -26.53
C ASP A 342 40.75 -4.28 -26.03
N TRP A 343 40.26 -5.13 -26.95
CA TRP A 343 39.50 -6.35 -26.65
C TRP A 343 40.38 -7.61 -26.48
N GLU A 344 41.71 -7.47 -26.47
CA GLU A 344 42.66 -8.59 -26.39
C GLU A 344 42.44 -9.49 -25.16
N PHE A 345 41.93 -8.96 -24.05
CA PHE A 345 41.68 -9.73 -22.82
C PHE A 345 40.67 -10.88 -22.99
N TYR A 346 39.78 -10.81 -24.00
CA TYR A 346 38.91 -11.93 -24.38
C TYR A 346 39.62 -12.99 -25.23
N ARG A 347 40.61 -12.57 -26.03
CA ARG A 347 41.25 -13.41 -27.06
C ARG A 347 42.57 -14.04 -26.60
N ASN A 348 43.22 -13.48 -25.58
CA ASN A 348 44.51 -13.96 -25.08
C ASN A 348 44.44 -15.29 -24.30
N GLY A 349 43.23 -15.81 -24.05
CA GLY A 349 42.97 -17.07 -23.35
C GLY A 349 43.24 -17.04 -21.84
N SER A 350 43.57 -15.88 -21.25
CA SER A 350 43.85 -15.73 -19.82
C SER A 350 42.63 -16.02 -18.96
N ILE A 351 41.43 -15.59 -19.39
CA ILE A 351 40.16 -15.89 -18.72
C ILE A 351 39.94 -17.41 -18.67
N ARG A 352 40.07 -18.10 -19.81
CA ARG A 352 39.91 -19.56 -19.90
C ARG A 352 40.91 -20.31 -19.03
N LYS A 353 42.19 -19.90 -19.04
CA LYS A 353 43.23 -20.50 -18.18
C LYS A 353 42.91 -20.31 -16.70
N PHE A 354 42.45 -19.13 -16.32
CA PHE A 354 42.03 -18.83 -14.95
C PHE A 354 40.84 -19.70 -14.53
N LEU A 355 39.79 -19.73 -15.35
CA LEU A 355 38.57 -20.48 -15.09
C LEU A 355 38.79 -22.00 -15.06
N ALA A 356 39.75 -22.51 -15.86
CA ALA A 356 40.11 -23.93 -15.88
C ALA A 356 40.74 -24.42 -14.57
N LYS A 357 41.29 -23.52 -13.75
CA LYS A 357 41.84 -23.86 -12.42
C LYS A 357 40.74 -24.20 -11.39
N ALA A 358 39.49 -23.76 -11.62
CA ALA A 358 38.36 -23.98 -10.72
C ALA A 358 37.70 -25.35 -10.96
N SER A 359 38.39 -26.45 -10.66
CA SER A 359 37.90 -27.80 -11.01
C SER A 359 36.68 -28.28 -10.22
N ASP A 360 36.41 -27.70 -9.05
CA ASP A 360 35.30 -28.06 -8.17
C ASP A 360 34.05 -27.16 -8.34
N LEU A 361 34.02 -26.33 -9.40
CA LEU A 361 32.98 -25.32 -9.61
C LEU A 361 31.58 -25.95 -9.81
N GLU A 362 30.63 -25.52 -8.98
CA GLU A 362 29.20 -25.87 -9.08
C GLU A 362 28.37 -24.68 -9.60
N GLU A 363 28.81 -23.44 -9.40
CA GLU A 363 28.13 -22.24 -9.88
C GLU A 363 29.13 -21.24 -10.49
N MET A 364 28.89 -20.88 -11.75
CA MET A 364 29.62 -19.83 -12.47
C MET A 364 28.65 -18.78 -12.99
N VAL A 365 28.87 -17.51 -12.67
CA VAL A 365 28.13 -16.39 -13.28
C VAL A 365 29.14 -15.37 -13.80
N PHE A 366 29.14 -15.15 -15.10
CA PHE A 366 29.94 -14.15 -15.79
C PHE A 366 29.05 -13.00 -16.24
N LYS A 367 29.40 -11.78 -15.82
CA LYS A 367 28.63 -10.57 -16.14
C LYS A 367 29.49 -9.50 -16.78
N THR A 368 28.95 -8.81 -17.76
CA THR A 368 29.54 -7.62 -18.38
C THR A 368 28.51 -6.50 -18.45
N ASP A 369 28.97 -5.26 -18.58
CA ASP A 369 28.12 -4.06 -18.67
C ASP A 369 27.80 -3.64 -20.12
N TYR A 370 28.24 -4.40 -21.13
CA TYR A 370 28.16 -4.09 -22.57
C TYR A 370 26.76 -3.67 -23.06
N ASN A 371 25.68 -4.11 -22.40
CA ASN A 371 24.30 -3.74 -22.77
C ASN A 371 23.54 -2.99 -21.65
N LEU A 372 24.21 -2.63 -20.54
CA LEU A 372 23.55 -2.11 -19.33
C LEU A 372 23.38 -0.57 -19.30
N GLY A 373 23.86 0.16 -20.31
CA GLY A 373 23.68 1.61 -20.48
C GLY A 373 23.53 2.03 -21.95
N ASP A 374 22.90 3.17 -22.25
CA ASP A 374 22.62 3.62 -23.65
C ASP A 374 23.88 4.03 -24.46
N GLY A 375 25.04 4.00 -23.83
CA GLY A 375 26.30 4.55 -24.35
C GLY A 375 27.29 3.53 -24.90
N SER A 376 26.85 2.43 -25.50
CA SER A 376 27.73 1.61 -26.35
C SER A 376 28.11 2.45 -27.58
N LEU A 377 29.15 3.29 -27.45
CA LEU A 377 29.64 4.16 -28.53
C LEU A 377 30.29 3.38 -29.69
N VAL A 378 30.48 2.06 -29.55
CA VAL A 378 31.17 1.24 -30.53
C VAL A 378 30.55 -0.16 -30.59
N GLU A 379 30.17 -0.60 -31.79
CA GLU A 379 29.89 -2.02 -32.06
C GLU A 379 31.20 -2.81 -31.94
N MET A 380 31.27 -3.78 -31.03
CA MET A 380 32.33 -4.78 -31.07
C MET A 380 32.26 -5.47 -32.45
N ARG A 381 33.19 -5.12 -33.35
CA ARG A 381 33.18 -5.56 -34.76
C ARG A 381 33.36 -7.07 -34.91
N ASP A 382 33.91 -7.70 -33.89
CA ASP A 382 34.35 -9.09 -33.90
C ASP A 382 33.77 -9.90 -32.74
N TYR A 383 33.24 -11.07 -33.10
CA TYR A 383 32.66 -12.04 -32.19
C TYR A 383 33.72 -12.85 -31.41
N VAL A 384 33.52 -13.07 -30.10
CA VAL A 384 34.34 -13.98 -29.27
C VAL A 384 33.57 -15.26 -28.96
N SER A 385 34.16 -16.42 -29.26
CA SER A 385 33.55 -17.73 -28.98
C SER A 385 33.41 -17.96 -27.47
N LEU A 386 32.24 -18.43 -27.01
CA LEU A 386 32.07 -18.80 -25.60
C LEU A 386 33.03 -19.94 -25.19
N PHE A 387 33.44 -20.80 -26.13
CA PHE A 387 34.42 -21.86 -25.89
C PHE A 387 35.85 -21.35 -25.67
N ASP A 388 36.16 -20.13 -26.14
CA ASP A 388 37.46 -19.49 -25.93
C ASP A 388 37.57 -18.91 -24.50
N LEU A 389 36.43 -18.73 -23.82
CA LEU A 389 36.36 -18.19 -22.46
C LEU A 389 36.08 -19.27 -21.42
N PHE A 390 35.15 -20.19 -21.69
CA PHE A 390 34.61 -21.10 -20.68
C PHE A 390 35.06 -22.55 -20.92
N PRO A 391 35.93 -23.11 -20.05
CA PRO A 391 36.41 -24.48 -20.17
C PRO A 391 35.42 -25.48 -19.55
N LEU A 392 34.35 -25.83 -20.27
CA LEU A 392 33.31 -26.75 -19.79
C LEU A 392 33.85 -28.13 -19.37
N ASP A 393 34.95 -28.57 -19.99
CA ASP A 393 35.67 -29.80 -19.67
C ASP A 393 36.29 -29.78 -18.27
N ALA A 394 36.58 -28.60 -17.72
CA ALA A 394 37.12 -28.43 -16.38
C ALA A 394 36.03 -28.45 -15.28
N TRP A 395 34.74 -28.39 -15.62
CA TRP A 395 33.64 -28.19 -14.66
C TRP A 395 32.62 -29.34 -14.63
N PRO A 396 33.03 -30.59 -14.31
CA PRO A 396 32.12 -31.74 -14.33
C PRO A 396 31.02 -31.68 -13.27
N LYS A 397 31.12 -30.78 -12.27
CA LYS A 397 30.16 -30.61 -11.18
C LYS A 397 29.21 -29.43 -11.38
N LEU A 398 29.31 -28.70 -12.49
CA LEU A 398 28.57 -27.47 -12.73
C LEU A 398 27.06 -27.70 -12.64
N ARG A 399 26.38 -26.94 -11.78
CA ARG A 399 24.93 -26.95 -11.57
C ARG A 399 24.27 -25.68 -12.09
N HIS A 400 24.95 -24.55 -12.03
CA HIS A 400 24.45 -23.27 -12.52
C HIS A 400 25.46 -22.57 -13.43
N PHE A 401 24.99 -22.08 -14.58
CA PHE A 401 25.78 -21.25 -15.50
C PHE A 401 25.04 -19.96 -15.84
N GLY A 402 25.62 -18.82 -15.52
CA GLY A 402 25.08 -17.51 -15.85
C GLY A 402 25.97 -16.73 -16.82
N LEU A 403 25.38 -16.21 -17.87
CA LEU A 403 25.97 -15.29 -18.83
C LEU A 403 25.08 -14.05 -18.93
N VAL A 404 25.61 -12.90 -18.51
CA VAL A 404 24.82 -11.68 -18.37
C VAL A 404 25.49 -10.51 -19.08
N GLY A 405 24.71 -9.77 -19.88
CA GLY A 405 25.14 -8.47 -20.42
C GLY A 405 26.26 -8.55 -21.45
N MET A 406 26.39 -9.67 -22.18
CA MET A 406 27.47 -9.94 -23.13
C MET A 406 26.94 -10.08 -24.57
N GLN A 407 27.76 -9.74 -25.58
CA GLN A 407 27.45 -9.98 -26.99
C GLN A 407 27.67 -11.44 -27.38
N VAL A 408 26.72 -12.04 -28.11
CA VAL A 408 26.76 -13.44 -28.56
C VAL A 408 26.17 -13.60 -29.97
N THR A 409 26.54 -14.67 -30.68
CA THR A 409 25.78 -15.16 -31.86
C THR A 409 24.83 -16.26 -31.45
N GLN A 410 23.71 -16.39 -32.16
CA GLN A 410 22.72 -17.45 -31.87
C GLN A 410 23.36 -18.84 -32.03
N GLU A 411 24.12 -19.06 -33.10
CA GLU A 411 24.76 -20.35 -33.36
C GLU A 411 25.72 -20.77 -32.25
N ASN A 412 26.61 -19.87 -31.82
CA ASN A 412 27.58 -20.24 -30.79
C ASN A 412 26.92 -20.44 -29.43
N LEU A 413 25.96 -19.59 -29.04
CA LEU A 413 25.23 -19.78 -27.78
C LEU A 413 24.53 -21.14 -27.75
N ILE A 414 23.82 -21.53 -28.81
CA ILE A 414 23.14 -22.82 -28.88
C ILE A 414 24.14 -23.99 -28.88
N SER A 415 25.25 -23.86 -29.61
CA SER A 415 26.32 -24.87 -29.59
C SER A 415 26.93 -25.04 -28.20
N PHE A 416 27.14 -23.93 -27.48
CA PHE A 416 27.65 -23.90 -26.13
C PHE A 416 26.67 -24.53 -25.12
N LEU A 417 25.40 -24.13 -25.15
CA LEU A 417 24.35 -24.68 -24.29
C LEU A 417 24.17 -26.19 -24.48
N ARG A 418 24.35 -26.70 -25.71
CA ARG A 418 24.30 -28.13 -26.00
C ARG A 418 25.43 -28.93 -25.33
N GLN A 419 26.59 -28.30 -25.11
CA GLN A 419 27.77 -28.93 -24.52
C GLN A 419 27.85 -28.76 -22.99
N LEU A 420 26.87 -28.10 -22.37
CA LEU A 420 26.82 -27.97 -20.92
C LEU A 420 26.78 -29.35 -20.24
N PRO A 421 27.47 -29.53 -19.09
CA PRO A 421 27.41 -30.77 -18.33
C PRO A 421 25.97 -31.15 -17.94
N SER A 422 25.64 -32.44 -17.95
CA SER A 422 24.32 -32.95 -17.57
C SER A 422 23.91 -32.67 -16.11
N THR A 423 24.86 -32.22 -15.28
CA THR A 423 24.65 -31.77 -13.90
C THR A 423 23.99 -30.40 -13.82
N VAL A 424 23.97 -29.61 -14.90
CA VAL A 424 23.37 -28.27 -14.93
C VAL A 424 21.86 -28.35 -14.70
N ARG A 425 21.38 -27.51 -13.78
CA ARG A 425 19.97 -27.41 -13.36
C ARG A 425 19.40 -26.01 -13.57
N SER A 426 20.23 -24.99 -13.75
CA SER A 426 19.74 -23.66 -14.04
C SER A 426 20.74 -22.85 -14.86
N ILE A 427 20.21 -21.94 -15.66
CA ILE A 427 20.99 -20.99 -16.45
C ILE A 427 20.46 -19.56 -16.28
N ASP A 428 21.33 -18.57 -16.43
CA ASP A 428 20.98 -17.15 -16.51
C ASP A 428 21.47 -16.59 -17.85
N LEU A 429 20.54 -16.13 -18.70
CA LEU A 429 20.80 -15.59 -20.04
C LEU A 429 20.27 -14.16 -20.16
N SER A 430 20.55 -13.35 -19.14
CA SER A 430 20.00 -12.00 -19.01
C SER A 430 20.80 -10.95 -19.79
N PHE A 431 20.11 -9.96 -20.37
CA PHE A 431 20.72 -8.79 -21.03
C PHE A 431 21.71 -9.10 -22.17
N LEU A 432 21.63 -10.29 -22.76
CA LEU A 432 22.49 -10.66 -23.89
C LEU A 432 22.23 -9.75 -25.10
N ALA A 433 23.27 -9.42 -25.85
CA ALA A 433 23.17 -8.71 -27.12
C ALA A 433 23.44 -9.69 -28.26
N ILE A 434 22.46 -9.95 -29.12
CA ILE A 434 22.66 -10.84 -30.27
C ILE A 434 23.20 -10.02 -31.44
N LEU A 435 24.35 -10.44 -31.98
CA LEU A 435 25.03 -9.75 -33.08
C LEU A 435 24.12 -9.63 -34.31
N GLU A 436 24.05 -8.43 -34.90
CA GLU A 436 23.18 -8.13 -36.03
C GLU A 436 23.48 -9.07 -37.22
N GLY A 437 22.42 -9.59 -37.84
CA GLY A 437 22.53 -10.55 -38.95
C GLY A 437 22.97 -11.97 -38.56
N GLN A 438 23.29 -12.24 -37.29
CA GLN A 438 23.75 -13.55 -36.79
C GLN A 438 22.76 -14.22 -35.82
N GLY A 439 21.50 -13.78 -35.84
CA GLY A 439 20.39 -14.39 -35.10
C GLY A 439 19.42 -13.37 -34.52
N THR A 440 18.45 -13.85 -33.75
CA THR A 440 17.51 -13.02 -32.99
C THR A 440 17.21 -13.64 -31.64
N HIS A 441 16.66 -12.85 -30.69
CA HIS A 441 16.24 -13.38 -29.38
C HIS A 441 15.13 -14.44 -29.56
N GLU A 442 14.21 -14.18 -30.49
CA GLU A 442 13.18 -15.14 -30.92
C GLU A 442 13.79 -16.44 -31.47
N GLY A 443 14.74 -16.32 -32.40
CA GLY A 443 15.42 -17.47 -32.99
C GLY A 443 16.20 -18.27 -31.96
N THR A 444 16.83 -17.59 -31.00
CA THR A 444 17.58 -18.21 -29.90
C THR A 444 16.66 -19.03 -28.99
N LEU A 445 15.53 -18.46 -28.54
CA LEU A 445 14.55 -19.19 -27.72
C LEU A 445 13.93 -20.37 -28.48
N THR A 446 13.65 -20.18 -29.77
CA THR A 446 13.14 -21.25 -30.66
C THR A 446 14.16 -22.39 -30.76
N ASP A 447 15.44 -22.07 -30.94
CA ASP A 447 16.51 -23.07 -31.02
C ASP A 447 16.75 -23.77 -29.68
N ILE A 448 16.60 -23.08 -28.55
CA ILE A 448 16.63 -23.72 -27.21
C ILE A 448 15.53 -24.77 -27.12
N ARG A 449 14.29 -24.40 -27.50
CA ARG A 449 13.12 -25.29 -27.48
C ARG A 449 13.30 -26.50 -28.40
N ASP A 450 13.73 -26.26 -29.63
CA ASP A 450 13.66 -27.27 -30.71
C ASP A 450 14.96 -28.06 -30.90
N LYS A 451 16.14 -27.47 -30.62
CA LYS A 451 17.45 -28.06 -30.95
C LYS A 451 18.25 -28.59 -29.76
N LEU A 452 17.88 -28.25 -28.51
CA LEU A 452 18.60 -28.72 -27.32
C LEU A 452 17.96 -29.96 -26.67
N GLY A 453 16.73 -30.31 -27.07
CA GLY A 453 16.02 -31.48 -26.52
C GLY A 453 15.62 -31.33 -25.06
N TRP A 454 15.66 -30.12 -24.49
CA TRP A 454 15.34 -29.90 -23.08
C TRP A 454 13.87 -30.18 -22.76
N ARG A 455 12.97 -29.98 -23.73
CA ARG A 455 11.53 -30.24 -23.58
C ARG A 455 11.20 -31.69 -23.25
N SER A 456 12.04 -32.64 -23.70
CA SER A 456 11.86 -34.08 -23.44
C SER A 456 12.51 -34.54 -22.13
N LEU A 457 13.14 -33.65 -21.37
CA LEU A 457 13.68 -33.99 -20.05
C LEU A 457 12.54 -34.25 -19.03
N PRO A 458 12.70 -35.24 -18.13
CA PRO A 458 11.81 -35.43 -16.98
C PRO A 458 11.70 -34.14 -16.17
N LEU A 459 10.54 -33.91 -15.53
CA LEU A 459 10.25 -32.67 -14.81
C LEU A 459 11.35 -32.33 -13.78
N GLU A 460 11.88 -33.32 -13.05
CA GLU A 460 12.91 -33.10 -12.03
C GLU A 460 14.31 -32.79 -12.61
N LYS A 461 14.47 -32.94 -13.93
CA LYS A 461 15.73 -32.68 -14.65
C LYS A 461 15.65 -31.46 -15.57
N ARG A 462 14.50 -30.79 -15.68
CA ARG A 462 14.36 -29.57 -16.46
C ARG A 462 15.28 -28.48 -15.93
N ILE A 463 15.84 -27.70 -16.84
CA ILE A 463 16.79 -26.62 -16.54
C ILE A 463 15.98 -25.35 -16.31
N SER A 464 16.09 -24.73 -15.14
CA SER A 464 15.44 -23.44 -14.90
C SER A 464 16.14 -22.33 -15.69
N ILE A 465 15.38 -21.47 -16.36
CA ILE A 465 15.91 -20.45 -17.26
C ILE A 465 15.58 -19.07 -16.70
N ARG A 466 16.62 -18.35 -16.30
CA ARG A 466 16.52 -16.93 -15.96
C ARG A 466 16.79 -16.08 -17.20
N TYR A 467 15.86 -15.18 -17.49
CA TYR A 467 15.90 -14.36 -18.70
C TYR A 467 15.37 -12.94 -18.41
N LEU A 468 16.29 -12.00 -18.21
CA LEU A 468 15.96 -10.59 -18.00
C LEU A 468 16.25 -9.77 -19.26
N VAL A 469 15.38 -8.82 -19.59
CA VAL A 469 15.53 -7.89 -20.72
C VAL A 469 15.33 -6.43 -20.27
N HIS A 470 15.79 -5.48 -21.07
CA HIS A 470 15.62 -4.05 -20.78
C HIS A 470 14.15 -3.60 -20.89
N GLY A 471 13.68 -2.84 -19.91
CA GLY A 471 12.33 -2.27 -19.90
C GLY A 471 12.20 -0.98 -20.72
N GLY A 472 12.00 -1.11 -22.04
CA GLY A 472 11.54 -0.03 -22.94
C GLY A 472 12.55 1.07 -23.31
N PRO A 473 12.24 1.90 -24.34
CA PRO A 473 13.13 2.95 -24.83
C PRO A 473 13.04 4.16 -23.91
N CYS A 474 13.97 4.27 -22.96
CA CYS A 474 14.26 5.58 -22.40
C CYS A 474 15.05 6.34 -23.47
N GLN A 475 14.45 7.36 -24.10
CA GLN A 475 15.16 8.31 -24.97
C GLN A 475 16.17 9.19 -24.21
N ARG A 476 16.50 8.82 -22.96
CA ARG A 476 17.40 9.55 -22.06
C ARG A 476 18.14 8.53 -21.19
N PRO A 477 19.43 8.74 -20.88
CA PRO A 477 20.22 7.83 -20.06
C PRO A 477 19.61 7.74 -18.66
N SER A 478 18.87 6.67 -18.38
CA SER A 478 18.44 6.33 -17.03
C SER A 478 19.49 5.39 -16.43
N PRO A 479 20.23 5.80 -15.39
CA PRO A 479 21.18 4.93 -14.69
C PRO A 479 20.49 3.91 -13.76
N SER A 480 19.17 3.79 -13.85
CA SER A 480 18.40 2.76 -13.13
C SER A 480 17.96 1.69 -14.13
N PRO A 481 18.57 0.49 -14.12
CA PRO A 481 18.17 -0.59 -15.01
C PRO A 481 16.84 -1.15 -14.51
N SER A 482 15.73 -0.59 -14.99
CA SER A 482 14.44 -1.29 -14.92
C SER A 482 14.49 -2.44 -15.93
N TYR A 483 14.43 -3.66 -15.42
CA TYR A 483 14.44 -4.86 -16.23
C TYR A 483 13.12 -5.61 -16.13
N ILE A 484 12.75 -6.27 -17.22
CA ILE A 484 11.58 -7.15 -17.29
C ILE A 484 12.09 -8.57 -17.07
N CYS A 485 11.48 -9.28 -16.12
CA CYS A 485 11.75 -10.68 -15.85
C CYS A 485 10.80 -11.55 -16.66
N LEU A 486 11.33 -12.36 -17.58
CA LEU A 486 10.57 -13.23 -18.49
C LEU A 486 10.75 -14.72 -18.16
N ASN A 487 11.24 -15.05 -16.95
CA ASN A 487 11.53 -16.44 -16.56
C ASN A 487 10.35 -17.38 -16.83
N LYS A 488 9.15 -16.98 -16.39
CA LYS A 488 7.94 -17.80 -16.51
C LYS A 488 7.58 -18.00 -17.97
N GLU A 489 7.52 -16.92 -18.74
CA GLU A 489 7.08 -16.95 -20.13
C GLU A 489 8.09 -17.69 -21.02
N VAL A 490 9.39 -17.59 -20.71
CA VAL A 490 10.43 -18.39 -21.37
C VAL A 490 10.32 -19.87 -21.00
N GLU A 491 10.11 -20.21 -19.73
CA GLU A 491 9.94 -21.60 -19.31
C GLU A 491 8.66 -22.23 -19.91
N GLU A 492 7.53 -21.50 -19.92
CA GLU A 492 6.29 -21.92 -20.58
C GLU A 492 6.48 -22.13 -22.09
N TYR A 493 7.23 -21.27 -22.77
CA TYR A 493 7.52 -21.41 -24.20
C TYR A 493 8.47 -22.58 -24.51
N VAL A 494 9.52 -22.77 -23.70
CA VAL A 494 10.54 -23.80 -23.93
C VAL A 494 10.03 -25.20 -23.55
N TYR A 495 9.31 -25.33 -22.44
CA TYR A 495 8.90 -26.63 -21.90
C TYR A 495 7.45 -27.01 -22.22
N GLU A 496 6.60 -26.03 -22.49
CA GLU A 496 5.16 -26.23 -22.69
C GLU A 496 4.73 -25.69 -24.07
N ASP A 497 3.45 -25.36 -24.23
CA ASP A 497 2.88 -24.76 -25.43
C ASP A 497 2.60 -23.26 -25.22
N GLY A 498 3.41 -22.60 -24.39
CA GLY A 498 3.32 -21.16 -24.14
C GLY A 498 3.62 -20.32 -25.39
N PRO A 499 3.10 -19.07 -25.46
CA PRO A 499 3.41 -18.17 -26.56
C PRO A 499 4.84 -17.67 -26.49
N LEU A 500 5.42 -17.27 -27.64
CA LEU A 500 6.76 -16.70 -27.71
C LEU A 500 6.83 -15.40 -26.88
N PRO A 501 7.77 -15.28 -25.92
CA PRO A 501 7.80 -14.14 -25.00
C PRO A 501 8.42 -12.87 -25.58
N VAL A 502 9.07 -12.95 -26.75
CA VAL A 502 9.75 -11.81 -27.39
C VAL A 502 9.34 -11.75 -28.86
N GLU A 503 8.38 -10.90 -29.22
CA GLU A 503 8.03 -10.63 -30.64
C GLU A 503 8.79 -9.39 -31.16
N SER A 504 9.39 -9.51 -32.33
CA SER A 504 10.18 -8.47 -33.02
C SER A 504 9.36 -7.24 -33.50
N SER A 505 8.06 -7.15 -33.18
CA SER A 505 7.16 -6.08 -33.68
C SER A 505 6.12 -5.54 -32.67
N ARG A 506 6.23 -5.82 -31.36
CA ARG A 506 5.27 -5.27 -30.37
C ARG A 506 5.89 -4.27 -29.40
N HIS A 507 5.15 -3.18 -29.19
CA HIS A 507 5.49 -2.13 -28.22
C HIS A 507 5.44 -2.71 -26.79
N PRO A 508 6.40 -2.41 -25.88
CA PRO A 508 6.52 -3.04 -24.55
C PRO A 508 5.36 -2.81 -23.55
N ARG A 509 4.25 -2.18 -23.97
CA ARG A 509 3.11 -1.85 -23.10
C ARG A 509 2.17 -3.03 -22.84
N ASP A 510 2.23 -4.09 -23.65
CA ASP A 510 1.28 -5.22 -23.58
C ASP A 510 1.67 -6.37 -22.64
N TYR A 511 2.89 -6.37 -22.09
CA TYR A 511 3.36 -7.47 -21.20
C TYR A 511 2.98 -7.28 -19.72
N ASN A 512 2.60 -6.08 -19.29
CA ASN A 512 2.42 -5.76 -17.86
C ASN A 512 1.07 -6.17 -17.24
N ALA A 513 0.27 -7.00 -17.91
CA ALA A 513 -1.05 -7.44 -17.41
C ALA A 513 -1.10 -8.92 -16.96
N ARG A 514 0.00 -9.68 -16.98
CA ARG A 514 -0.02 -11.13 -16.64
C ARG A 514 0.96 -11.59 -15.56
N ASN A 515 1.85 -10.73 -15.06
CA ASN A 515 2.93 -11.13 -14.13
C ASN A 515 2.60 -10.88 -12.66
N ALA A 516 1.49 -11.46 -12.21
CA ALA A 516 1.17 -11.57 -10.79
C ALA A 516 0.74 -13.00 -10.43
N GLU A 517 1.40 -14.03 -10.97
CA GLU A 517 1.22 -15.42 -10.54
C GLU A 517 2.31 -16.29 -11.17
N GLY A 518 3.29 -16.77 -10.40
CA GLY A 518 4.31 -17.68 -10.93
C GLY A 518 5.61 -17.74 -10.13
N MET A 519 5.54 -18.14 -8.87
CA MET A 519 6.64 -18.89 -8.26
C MET A 519 6.25 -20.36 -8.37
N ASP A 520 7.16 -21.19 -8.87
CA ASP A 520 7.00 -22.65 -8.88
C ASP A 520 7.02 -23.18 -7.43
N ILE A 521 5.83 -23.54 -6.93
CA ILE A 521 5.54 -24.01 -5.56
C ILE A 521 5.55 -25.55 -5.52
N THR A 522 6.05 -26.25 -6.54
CA THR A 522 6.00 -27.73 -6.56
C THR A 522 6.85 -28.40 -5.47
N ALA A 523 7.87 -27.72 -4.92
CA ALA A 523 8.61 -28.22 -3.75
C ALA A 523 7.90 -27.94 -2.41
N LEU A 524 7.04 -26.92 -2.34
CA LEU A 524 6.34 -26.49 -1.12
C LEU A 524 5.00 -27.20 -0.91
N THR A 525 4.35 -27.69 -1.97
CA THR A 525 3.09 -28.46 -1.88
C THR A 525 3.24 -29.74 -1.04
N SER A 526 4.38 -30.43 -1.12
CA SER A 526 4.60 -31.67 -0.36
C SER A 526 4.65 -31.46 1.17
N TYR A 527 5.11 -30.30 1.64
CA TYR A 527 5.21 -30.00 3.08
C TYR A 527 3.90 -29.42 3.65
N VAL A 528 3.14 -28.66 2.84
CA VAL A 528 1.86 -28.09 3.26
C VAL A 528 0.77 -29.18 3.35
N GLU A 529 0.84 -30.21 2.51
CA GLU A 529 -0.04 -31.40 2.59
C GLU A 529 0.20 -32.24 3.86
N CYS A 530 1.37 -32.07 4.49
CA CYS A 530 1.76 -32.77 5.72
C CYS A 530 1.46 -31.96 7.00
N LEU A 531 0.92 -30.73 6.88
CA LEU A 531 0.51 -29.95 8.05
C LEU A 531 -0.74 -30.58 8.69
N PRO A 532 -0.76 -30.75 10.03
CA PRO A 532 -1.99 -31.03 10.78
C PRO A 532 -3.08 -30.02 10.42
N ASN A 533 -4.33 -30.49 10.33
CA ASN A 533 -5.47 -29.63 9.94
C ASN A 533 -5.59 -28.41 10.85
N GLU A 534 -5.24 -28.56 12.13
CA GLU A 534 -5.25 -27.51 13.14
C GLU A 534 -4.27 -26.38 12.82
N LEU A 535 -3.11 -26.69 12.22
CA LEU A 535 -2.14 -25.68 11.79
C LEU A 535 -2.58 -25.01 10.48
N LEU A 536 -3.18 -25.77 9.56
CA LEU A 536 -3.75 -25.22 8.33
C LEU A 536 -4.91 -24.26 8.61
N ASP A 537 -5.78 -24.59 9.57
CA ASP A 537 -6.90 -23.73 9.98
C ASP A 537 -6.37 -22.43 10.61
N VAL A 538 -5.37 -22.49 11.49
CA VAL A 538 -4.73 -21.29 12.07
C VAL A 538 -4.03 -20.44 10.99
N ILE A 539 -3.36 -21.07 10.03
CA ILE A 539 -2.73 -20.37 8.91
C ILE A 539 -3.77 -19.68 8.04
N CYS A 540 -4.89 -20.35 7.77
CA CYS A 540 -5.97 -19.80 6.95
C CYS A 540 -6.88 -18.82 7.72
N ASP A 541 -6.67 -18.67 9.04
CA ASP A 541 -7.34 -17.66 9.87
C ASP A 541 -6.67 -16.29 9.91
N LEU A 542 -5.40 -16.20 9.52
CA LEU A 542 -4.58 -14.98 9.58
C LEU A 542 -4.67 -14.06 8.33
N PRO A 543 -4.69 -14.58 7.09
CA PRO A 543 -4.66 -13.75 5.89
C PRO A 543 -6.07 -13.30 5.45
N PRO A 544 -6.19 -12.15 4.77
CA PRO A 544 -7.48 -11.69 4.23
C PRO A 544 -8.01 -12.65 3.15
N ASN A 545 -9.32 -12.62 2.91
CA ASN A 545 -9.97 -13.46 1.89
C ASN A 545 -9.37 -13.34 0.47
N SER A 546 -8.71 -12.22 0.12
CA SER A 546 -7.97 -12.10 -1.15
C SER A 546 -6.83 -13.11 -1.23
N ASP A 547 -6.08 -13.24 -0.14
CA ASP A 547 -4.91 -14.09 -0.06
C ASP A 547 -5.34 -15.55 0.14
N ILE A 548 -6.43 -15.80 0.88
CA ILE A 548 -7.06 -17.13 0.94
C ILE A 548 -7.54 -17.57 -0.45
N LYS A 549 -8.11 -16.66 -1.27
CA LYS A 549 -8.47 -16.98 -2.66
C LYS A 549 -7.24 -17.36 -3.47
N ASN A 550 -6.15 -16.60 -3.35
CA ASN A 550 -4.90 -16.91 -4.04
C ASN A 550 -4.32 -18.26 -3.56
N LEU A 551 -4.37 -18.56 -2.26
CA LEU A 551 -3.97 -19.87 -1.70
C LEU A 551 -4.84 -21.02 -2.23
N ARG A 552 -6.15 -20.80 -2.34
CA ARG A 552 -7.11 -21.77 -2.89
C ARG A 552 -6.88 -22.01 -4.39
N LEU A 553 -6.43 -21.00 -5.13
CA LEU A 553 -6.07 -21.12 -6.55
C LEU A 553 -4.71 -21.81 -6.73
N ALA A 554 -3.78 -21.63 -5.79
CA ALA A 554 -2.45 -22.21 -5.83
C ALA A 554 -2.42 -23.75 -5.67
N SER A 555 -3.44 -24.37 -5.05
CA SER A 555 -3.51 -25.83 -4.89
C SER A 555 -4.94 -26.34 -4.73
N LEU A 556 -5.27 -27.46 -5.39
CA LEU A 556 -6.56 -28.13 -5.23
C LEU A 556 -6.77 -28.66 -3.79
N PHE A 557 -5.70 -29.05 -3.10
CA PHE A 557 -5.73 -29.48 -1.70
C PHE A 557 -6.09 -28.31 -0.79
N LEU A 558 -5.41 -27.17 -0.94
CA LEU A 558 -5.72 -25.93 -0.21
C LEU A 558 -7.10 -25.36 -0.60
N GLY A 559 -7.50 -25.51 -1.86
CA GLY A 559 -8.84 -25.17 -2.35
C GLY A 559 -9.96 -25.93 -1.61
N ARG A 560 -9.69 -27.15 -1.17
CA ARG A 560 -10.61 -27.98 -0.37
C ARG A 560 -10.51 -27.70 1.13
N LYS A 561 -9.33 -27.35 1.64
CA LYS A 561 -9.06 -27.18 3.08
C LYS A 561 -9.26 -25.75 3.59
N CYS A 562 -8.71 -24.75 2.90
CA CYS A 562 -8.76 -23.36 3.32
C CYS A 562 -10.08 -22.71 2.91
N GLN A 563 -10.92 -22.43 3.90
CA GLN A 563 -12.24 -21.85 3.69
C GLN A 563 -12.16 -20.33 3.67
N LEU A 564 -12.96 -19.70 2.82
CA LEU A 564 -13.16 -18.26 2.89
C LEU A 564 -13.89 -17.90 4.19
N GLN A 565 -13.38 -16.89 4.88
CA GLN A 565 -14.02 -16.31 6.06
C GLN A 565 -15.13 -15.34 5.61
N ILE A 566 -16.31 -15.89 5.32
CA ILE A 566 -17.47 -15.08 4.89
C ILE A 566 -18.34 -14.81 6.11
N SER A 567 -18.11 -13.66 6.75
CA SER A 567 -18.92 -13.18 7.89
C SER A 567 -20.04 -12.23 7.48
N CYS A 568 -19.93 -11.59 6.31
CA CYS A 568 -20.87 -10.59 5.81
C CYS A 568 -21.30 -10.89 4.37
N VAL A 569 -22.56 -10.62 4.04
CA VAL A 569 -23.10 -10.70 2.67
C VAL A 569 -23.82 -9.40 2.29
N PHE A 570 -23.83 -9.08 0.99
CA PHE A 570 -24.42 -7.85 0.46
C PHE A 570 -25.70 -8.13 -0.32
N ILE A 571 -26.78 -7.41 0.01
CA ILE A 571 -28.03 -7.43 -0.74
C ILE A 571 -28.21 -6.08 -1.41
N SER A 572 -28.51 -6.11 -2.71
CA SER A 572 -29.02 -4.96 -3.43
C SER A 572 -29.85 -5.49 -4.61
N PRO A 573 -30.71 -4.68 -5.24
CA PRO A 573 -31.47 -5.08 -6.41
C PRO A 573 -30.58 -5.18 -7.67
N ASN A 574 -29.59 -6.07 -7.62
CA ASN A 574 -28.70 -6.41 -8.72
C ASN A 574 -28.57 -7.94 -8.83
N PRO A 575 -28.65 -8.54 -10.05
CA PRO A 575 -28.65 -9.99 -10.21
C PRO A 575 -27.41 -10.68 -9.61
N ARG A 576 -26.24 -10.04 -9.70
CA ARG A 576 -24.98 -10.62 -9.22
C ARG A 576 -24.90 -10.65 -7.70
N ASN A 577 -25.34 -9.58 -7.03
CA ASN A 577 -25.40 -9.53 -5.57
C ASN A 577 -26.36 -10.62 -5.05
N LEU A 578 -27.58 -10.70 -5.60
CA LEU A 578 -28.57 -11.70 -5.21
C LEU A 578 -28.13 -13.15 -5.50
N TYR A 579 -27.49 -13.39 -6.65
CA TYR A 579 -26.96 -14.72 -7.00
C TYR A 579 -25.94 -15.21 -5.95
N VAL A 580 -25.04 -14.35 -5.50
CA VAL A 580 -24.01 -14.74 -4.54
C VAL A 580 -24.59 -14.96 -3.15
N VAL A 581 -25.51 -14.11 -2.68
CA VAL A 581 -26.22 -14.34 -1.41
C VAL A 581 -26.92 -15.70 -1.43
N ARG A 582 -27.67 -16.00 -2.52
CA ARG A 582 -28.35 -17.29 -2.68
C ARG A 582 -27.37 -18.47 -2.69
N SER A 583 -26.24 -18.30 -3.38
CA SER A 583 -25.19 -19.33 -3.49
C SER A 583 -24.56 -19.61 -2.11
N ILE A 584 -24.29 -18.57 -1.32
CA ILE A 584 -23.74 -18.71 0.03
C ILE A 584 -24.78 -19.32 0.98
N ALA A 585 -26.05 -18.88 0.91
CA ALA A 585 -27.15 -19.43 1.69
C ALA A 585 -27.36 -20.93 1.46
N ASN A 586 -27.21 -21.39 0.21
CA ASN A 586 -27.34 -22.80 -0.15
C ASN A 586 -26.05 -23.61 0.09
N HIS A 587 -24.95 -22.95 0.44
CA HIS A 587 -23.67 -23.63 0.63
C HIS A 587 -23.59 -24.26 2.03
N LYS A 588 -23.31 -25.55 2.10
CA LYS A 588 -23.30 -26.33 3.35
C LYS A 588 -22.42 -25.73 4.46
N THR A 589 -21.26 -25.19 4.07
CA THR A 589 -20.26 -24.64 4.99
C THR A 589 -20.37 -23.13 5.21
N TYR A 590 -20.23 -22.31 4.17
CA TYR A 590 -20.18 -20.84 4.31
C TYR A 590 -21.41 -20.21 4.95
N ARG A 591 -22.61 -20.79 4.77
CA ARG A 591 -23.81 -20.28 5.43
C ARG A 591 -23.71 -20.23 6.95
N LEU A 592 -22.87 -21.09 7.56
CA LEU A 592 -22.71 -21.21 9.01
C LEU A 592 -21.87 -20.07 9.61
N GLY A 593 -21.12 -19.34 8.79
CA GLY A 593 -20.21 -18.27 9.21
C GLY A 593 -20.79 -16.86 9.09
N VAL A 594 -21.89 -16.68 8.35
CA VAL A 594 -22.48 -15.36 8.10
C VAL A 594 -23.16 -14.82 9.36
N GLU A 595 -22.68 -13.67 9.84
CA GLU A 595 -23.19 -12.96 11.02
C GLU A 595 -23.90 -11.66 10.67
N GLU A 596 -23.64 -11.12 9.48
CA GLU A 596 -24.07 -9.78 9.05
C GLU A 596 -24.61 -9.77 7.62
N VAL A 597 -25.69 -9.01 7.41
CA VAL A 597 -26.22 -8.65 6.09
C VAL A 597 -26.15 -7.13 5.95
N ILE A 598 -25.56 -6.67 4.86
CA ILE A 598 -25.54 -5.25 4.47
C ILE A 598 -26.43 -5.08 3.25
N TRP A 599 -27.51 -4.32 3.43
CA TRP A 599 -28.42 -3.92 2.37
C TRP A 599 -27.99 -2.56 1.83
N ASP A 600 -27.59 -2.55 0.56
CA ASP A 600 -27.36 -1.32 -0.20
C ASP A 600 -28.70 -0.79 -0.69
N ASP A 601 -29.20 0.24 0.00
CA ASP A 601 -30.50 0.86 -0.26
C ASP A 601 -30.42 1.97 -1.33
N ALA A 602 -29.25 2.15 -1.95
CA ALA A 602 -29.06 3.13 -3.00
C ALA A 602 -29.53 2.55 -4.35
N THR A 603 -30.75 2.89 -4.76
CA THR A 603 -31.26 2.48 -6.08
C THR A 603 -30.77 3.41 -7.19
N LEU A 604 -30.40 2.86 -8.34
CA LEU A 604 -30.16 3.62 -9.58
C LEU A 604 -31.44 4.36 -10.00
N ILE A 605 -31.31 5.62 -10.40
CA ILE A 605 -32.44 6.47 -10.78
C ILE A 605 -33.02 6.00 -12.13
N PRO A 606 -34.35 5.76 -12.22
CA PRO A 606 -34.99 5.37 -13.47
C PRO A 606 -34.92 6.46 -14.53
N LEU A 607 -34.60 6.07 -15.78
CA LEU A 607 -34.39 7.01 -16.89
C LEU A 607 -35.64 7.85 -17.21
N LYS A 608 -36.84 7.26 -17.10
CA LYS A 608 -38.12 7.97 -17.31
C LYS A 608 -38.37 9.09 -16.27
N ARG A 609 -37.80 8.97 -15.07
CA ARG A 609 -37.86 10.00 -14.02
C ARG A 609 -36.79 11.07 -14.25
N ALA A 610 -35.60 10.64 -14.69
CA ALA A 610 -34.48 11.51 -15.04
C ALA A 610 -34.77 12.48 -16.21
N GLY A 611 -35.40 12.01 -17.29
CA GLY A 611 -35.72 12.83 -18.47
C GLY A 611 -36.65 14.02 -18.19
N ARG A 612 -37.45 13.97 -17.12
CA ARG A 612 -38.32 15.08 -16.67
C ARG A 612 -37.59 16.12 -15.82
N GLN A 613 -36.40 15.81 -15.32
CA GLN A 613 -35.62 16.68 -14.43
C GLN A 613 -34.71 17.67 -15.19
N VAL A 614 -34.71 17.67 -16.53
CA VAL A 614 -33.81 18.48 -17.37
C VAL A 614 -34.41 19.81 -17.81
N ASP A 615 -35.71 20.03 -17.62
CA ASP A 615 -36.45 21.18 -18.19
C ASP A 615 -36.27 22.52 -17.48
N ASP A 616 -35.33 22.65 -16.53
CA ASP A 616 -35.12 23.91 -15.81
C ASP A 616 -33.61 24.24 -15.75
N TYR A 617 -33.22 25.28 -16.48
CA TYR A 617 -31.92 26.01 -16.53
C TYR A 617 -30.80 25.38 -17.36
N SER A 618 -30.61 25.91 -18.58
CA SER A 618 -29.39 25.76 -19.37
C SER A 618 -28.47 26.99 -19.21
N ASP A 619 -27.22 26.75 -18.83
CA ASP A 619 -26.07 27.47 -19.39
C ASP A 619 -25.56 26.54 -20.51
N GLU A 620 -25.82 26.90 -21.75
CA GLU A 620 -25.71 26.04 -22.95
C GLU A 620 -24.27 25.84 -23.46
N SER A 621 -23.24 26.20 -22.70
CA SER A 621 -21.90 26.39 -23.27
C SER A 621 -20.96 25.17 -23.28
N GLU A 622 -21.34 24.00 -22.73
CA GLU A 622 -20.46 22.81 -22.69
C GLU A 622 -21.18 21.45 -22.84
N GLU A 623 -22.16 21.34 -23.74
CA GLU A 623 -22.81 20.06 -24.04
C GLU A 623 -22.08 19.32 -25.17
N GLU A 624 -21.72 18.06 -24.92
CA GLU A 624 -21.24 17.12 -25.95
C GLU A 624 -22.40 16.84 -26.91
N GLU A 625 -22.21 17.04 -28.22
CA GLU A 625 -23.28 16.97 -29.22
C GLU A 625 -23.91 15.56 -29.30
N CYS A 626 -25.10 15.42 -28.73
CA CYS A 626 -25.84 14.16 -28.74
C CYS A 626 -26.52 13.94 -30.10
N LYS A 627 -26.07 12.97 -30.89
CA LYS A 627 -26.64 12.61 -32.22
C LYS A 627 -28.05 11.97 -32.17
N GLU A 628 -28.70 11.93 -31.01
CA GLU A 628 -29.96 11.21 -30.80
C GLU A 628 -31.17 12.04 -31.29
N LYS A 629 -31.98 11.47 -32.19
CA LYS A 629 -33.17 12.15 -32.74
C LYS A 629 -34.35 12.22 -31.75
N ASN A 630 -34.35 11.37 -30.71
CA ASN A 630 -35.42 11.31 -29.72
C ASN A 630 -35.16 12.31 -28.58
N ASN A 631 -36.07 13.27 -28.40
CA ASN A 631 -35.95 14.33 -27.40
C ASN A 631 -35.88 13.79 -25.95
N GLU A 632 -36.62 12.72 -25.62
CA GLU A 632 -36.60 12.13 -24.28
C GLU A 632 -35.29 11.39 -23.99
N ALA A 633 -34.76 10.66 -24.97
CA ALA A 633 -33.45 10.02 -24.86
C ALA A 633 -32.32 11.05 -24.70
N ARG A 634 -32.42 12.17 -25.44
CA ARG A 634 -31.50 13.31 -25.33
C ARG A 634 -31.51 13.94 -23.93
N LYS A 635 -32.70 14.17 -23.36
CA LYS A 635 -32.84 14.65 -21.98
C LYS A 635 -32.25 13.66 -20.96
N CYS A 636 -32.51 12.36 -21.09
CA CYS A 636 -31.94 11.35 -20.19
C CYS A 636 -30.40 11.33 -20.22
N PHE A 637 -29.81 11.44 -21.41
CA PHE A 637 -28.36 11.50 -21.57
C PHE A 637 -27.77 12.78 -20.96
N ALA A 638 -28.42 13.93 -21.15
CA ALA A 638 -28.00 15.20 -20.55
C ALA A 638 -28.01 15.16 -19.02
N TRP A 639 -29.07 14.61 -18.41
CA TRP A 639 -29.13 14.37 -16.97
C TRP A 639 -27.97 13.49 -16.49
N TYR A 640 -27.72 12.38 -17.20
CA TYR A 640 -26.67 11.43 -16.85
C TYR A 640 -25.29 12.08 -16.85
N THR A 641 -24.95 12.77 -17.94
CA THR A 641 -23.68 13.48 -18.10
C THR A 641 -23.49 14.54 -17.02
N ARG A 642 -24.54 15.30 -16.67
CA ARG A 642 -24.50 16.29 -15.59
C ARG A 642 -24.22 15.64 -14.23
N GLY A 643 -24.86 14.51 -13.93
CA GLY A 643 -24.60 13.72 -12.73
C GLY A 643 -23.16 13.20 -12.65
N CYS A 644 -22.64 12.66 -13.75
CA CYS A 644 -21.25 12.21 -13.86
C CYS A 644 -20.25 13.37 -13.66
N LYS A 645 -20.45 14.52 -14.34
CA LYS A 645 -19.61 15.72 -14.19
C LYS A 645 -19.55 16.17 -12.72
N ARG A 646 -20.68 16.21 -12.02
CA ARG A 646 -20.76 16.54 -10.58
C ARG A 646 -19.95 15.57 -9.71
N ASN A 647 -20.06 14.26 -9.96
CA ASN A 647 -19.32 13.26 -9.20
C ASN A 647 -17.82 13.25 -9.50
N ILE A 648 -17.42 13.49 -10.75
CA ILE A 648 -16.02 13.68 -11.14
C ILE A 648 -15.45 14.89 -10.42
N LYS A 649 -16.19 16.01 -10.39
CA LYS A 649 -15.78 17.21 -9.64
C LYS A 649 -15.63 16.91 -8.15
N ALA A 650 -16.63 16.30 -7.52
CA ALA A 650 -16.56 15.91 -6.10
C ALA A 650 -15.39 14.95 -5.81
N ALA A 651 -15.08 14.02 -6.72
CA ALA A 651 -13.93 13.13 -6.60
C ALA A 651 -12.61 13.90 -6.69
N LYS A 652 -12.45 14.80 -7.68
CA LYS A 652 -11.27 15.66 -7.84
C LYS A 652 -11.05 16.58 -6.64
N ASP A 653 -12.10 17.23 -6.18
CA ASP A 653 -12.01 18.18 -5.07
C ASP A 653 -11.60 17.50 -3.76
N ARG A 654 -12.04 16.27 -3.53
CA ARG A 654 -11.59 15.45 -2.40
C ARG A 654 -10.10 15.12 -2.46
N MET A 655 -9.46 15.17 -3.63
CA MET A 655 -8.03 14.92 -3.83
C MET A 655 -7.16 16.19 -3.68
N VAL A 656 -7.77 17.39 -3.62
CA VAL A 656 -7.03 18.66 -3.52
C VAL A 656 -6.18 18.69 -2.26
N GLY A 657 -4.89 18.97 -2.42
CA GLY A 657 -3.90 18.94 -1.33
C GLY A 657 -3.46 17.54 -0.88
N GLN A 658 -3.75 16.49 -1.67
CA GLN A 658 -3.53 15.07 -1.31
C GLN A 658 -2.77 14.27 -2.40
N MET A 659 -2.03 14.97 -3.26
CA MET A 659 -1.40 14.38 -4.47
C MET A 659 -0.26 13.38 -4.19
N SER A 660 0.20 13.23 -2.95
CA SER A 660 1.24 12.27 -2.57
C SER A 660 0.73 10.94 -1.96
N ARG A 661 -0.59 10.77 -1.79
CA ARG A 661 -1.18 9.53 -1.23
C ARG A 661 -1.46 8.49 -2.32
N PRO A 662 -1.25 7.19 -2.05
CA PRO A 662 -1.35 6.17 -3.08
C PRO A 662 -2.75 5.92 -3.63
N ASP A 663 -3.72 5.93 -2.71
CA ASP A 663 -5.13 5.78 -2.98
C ASP A 663 -5.62 6.91 -3.89
N THR A 664 -4.99 8.08 -3.80
CA THR A 664 -5.22 9.23 -4.67
C THR A 664 -4.65 8.99 -6.07
N VAL A 665 -3.46 8.39 -6.20
CA VAL A 665 -2.81 8.12 -7.52
C VAL A 665 -3.62 7.12 -8.35
N SER A 666 -4.04 5.99 -7.76
CA SER A 666 -4.87 5.01 -8.47
C SER A 666 -6.20 5.60 -8.93
N LYS A 667 -6.84 6.43 -8.10
CA LYS A 667 -8.08 7.13 -8.46
C LYS A 667 -7.85 8.22 -9.50
N GLN A 668 -6.74 8.93 -9.44
CA GLN A 668 -6.36 9.92 -10.44
C GLN A 668 -6.11 9.26 -11.80
N HIS A 669 -5.46 8.09 -11.81
CA HIS A 669 -5.32 7.28 -13.02
C HIS A 669 -6.69 6.83 -13.57
N GLN A 670 -7.60 6.37 -12.70
CA GLN A 670 -8.95 5.98 -13.12
C GLN A 670 -9.80 7.17 -13.59
N LEU A 671 -9.62 8.37 -13.00
CA LEU A 671 -10.21 9.63 -13.46
C LEU A 671 -9.61 10.14 -14.77
N GLY A 672 -8.32 9.88 -15.01
CA GLY A 672 -7.63 10.18 -16.26
C GLY A 672 -8.00 9.24 -17.41
N ASN A 673 -8.47 8.03 -17.09
CA ASN A 673 -8.88 7.00 -18.03
C ASN A 673 -10.37 6.66 -17.90
N VAL A 674 -11.21 7.68 -17.69
CA VAL A 674 -12.67 7.47 -17.61
C VAL A 674 -13.22 6.97 -18.95
N MET A 675 -14.17 6.04 -18.86
CA MET A 675 -14.96 5.61 -20.00
C MET A 675 -15.75 6.80 -20.56
N SER A 676 -16.02 6.80 -21.87
CA SER A 676 -16.82 7.85 -22.49
C SER A 676 -18.20 7.96 -21.80
N TYR A 677 -18.77 9.16 -21.77
CA TYR A 677 -20.12 9.36 -21.21
C TYR A 677 -21.14 8.46 -21.90
N ARG A 678 -20.98 8.24 -23.22
CA ARG A 678 -21.89 7.41 -24.01
C ARG A 678 -21.79 5.93 -23.66
N ASP A 679 -20.60 5.36 -23.64
CA ASP A 679 -20.42 3.93 -23.29
C ASP A 679 -20.85 3.66 -21.85
N SER A 680 -20.54 4.60 -20.94
CA SER A 680 -21.00 4.52 -19.57
C SER A 680 -22.53 4.59 -19.47
N PHE A 681 -23.16 5.49 -20.23
CA PHE A 681 -24.62 5.58 -20.26
C PHE A 681 -25.27 4.30 -20.77
N GLU A 682 -24.75 3.70 -21.84
CA GLU A 682 -25.23 2.41 -22.36
C GLU A 682 -25.16 1.30 -21.30
N TYR A 683 -24.04 1.21 -20.58
CA TYR A 683 -23.89 0.26 -19.48
C TYR A 683 -24.85 0.55 -18.31
N TYR A 684 -25.03 1.82 -17.94
CA TYR A 684 -25.98 2.23 -16.90
C TYR A 684 -27.42 1.81 -17.22
N LYS A 685 -27.86 1.91 -18.49
CA LYS A 685 -29.20 1.47 -18.91
C LYS A 685 -29.44 -0.01 -18.63
N VAL A 686 -28.41 -0.84 -18.81
CA VAL A 686 -28.48 -2.29 -18.53
C VAL A 686 -28.65 -2.52 -17.03
N LEU A 687 -27.87 -1.84 -16.19
CA LEU A 687 -27.95 -1.97 -14.73
C LEU A 687 -29.31 -1.51 -14.19
N GLU A 688 -29.82 -0.37 -14.64
CA GLU A 688 -31.14 0.16 -14.25
C GLU A 688 -32.27 -0.80 -14.65
N SER A 689 -32.20 -1.36 -15.86
CA SER A 689 -33.21 -2.31 -16.34
C SER A 689 -33.24 -3.59 -15.51
N GLN A 690 -32.07 -4.12 -15.15
CA GLN A 690 -31.94 -5.28 -14.27
C GLN A 690 -32.50 -5.00 -12.87
N GLN A 691 -32.18 -3.82 -12.31
CA GLN A 691 -32.67 -3.40 -11.01
C GLN A 691 -34.20 -3.31 -10.98
N ARG A 692 -34.78 -2.64 -11.98
CA ARG A 692 -36.23 -2.47 -12.11
C ARG A 692 -36.95 -3.80 -12.22
N TYR A 693 -36.39 -4.76 -12.96
CA TYR A 693 -36.95 -6.12 -13.05
C TYR A 693 -36.97 -6.84 -11.70
N ILE A 694 -35.87 -6.76 -10.94
CA ILE A 694 -35.75 -7.39 -9.63
C ILE A 694 -36.75 -6.81 -8.63
N ILE A 695 -36.82 -5.48 -8.55
CA ILE A 695 -37.74 -4.76 -7.65
C ILE A 695 -39.19 -5.12 -7.99
N ALA A 696 -39.56 -5.04 -9.28
CA ALA A 696 -40.92 -5.37 -9.72
C ALA A 696 -41.31 -6.83 -9.44
N SER A 697 -40.34 -7.74 -9.50
CA SER A 697 -40.54 -9.17 -9.27
C SER A 697 -40.36 -9.58 -7.80
N LYS A 698 -40.02 -8.64 -6.89
CA LYS A 698 -39.74 -8.88 -5.46
C LYS A 698 -38.72 -10.00 -5.20
N ILE A 699 -37.75 -10.17 -6.10
CA ILE A 699 -36.76 -11.25 -6.00
C ILE A 699 -35.84 -11.02 -4.80
N ASP A 700 -35.46 -9.77 -4.55
CA ASP A 700 -34.65 -9.33 -3.42
C ASP A 700 -35.32 -9.60 -2.07
N GLU A 701 -36.61 -9.29 -1.93
CA GLU A 701 -37.41 -9.65 -0.74
C GLU A 701 -37.35 -11.16 -0.47
N GLY A 702 -37.58 -11.98 -1.52
CA GLY A 702 -37.52 -13.44 -1.40
C GLY A 702 -36.13 -13.96 -1.02
N ILE A 703 -35.05 -13.35 -1.54
CA ILE A 703 -33.67 -13.70 -1.17
C ILE A 703 -33.37 -13.34 0.29
N PHE A 704 -33.87 -12.21 0.78
CA PHE A 704 -33.67 -11.83 2.18
C PHE A 704 -34.39 -12.76 3.15
N ARG A 705 -35.65 -13.14 2.86
CA ARG A 705 -36.35 -14.18 3.64
C ARG A 705 -35.58 -15.50 3.66
N HIS A 706 -35.10 -15.93 2.49
CA HIS A 706 -34.27 -17.13 2.38
C HIS A 706 -32.98 -17.01 3.21
N ALA A 707 -32.30 -15.86 3.16
CA ALA A 707 -31.09 -15.60 3.95
C ALA A 707 -31.34 -15.72 5.46
N LEU A 708 -32.42 -15.12 5.97
CA LEU A 708 -32.81 -15.20 7.39
C LEU A 708 -33.00 -16.65 7.86
N GLN A 709 -33.55 -17.51 7.00
CA GLN A 709 -33.78 -18.92 7.31
C GLN A 709 -32.50 -19.77 7.22
N GLN A 710 -31.59 -19.45 6.30
CA GLN A 710 -30.44 -20.30 6.01
C GLN A 710 -29.18 -19.96 6.81
N PHE A 711 -29.05 -18.74 7.34
CA PHE A 711 -27.88 -18.26 8.09
C PHE A 711 -28.09 -18.37 9.61
N PRO A 712 -27.61 -19.44 10.28
CA PRO A 712 -27.93 -19.70 11.69
C PRO A 712 -27.26 -18.75 12.68
N LYS A 713 -26.18 -18.05 12.29
CA LYS A 713 -25.45 -17.08 13.13
C LYS A 713 -25.77 -15.62 12.79
N LEU A 714 -26.66 -15.38 11.83
CA LEU A 714 -27.02 -14.03 11.42
C LEU A 714 -27.66 -13.30 12.60
N LYS A 715 -27.00 -12.21 13.02
CA LYS A 715 -27.40 -11.40 14.17
C LYS A 715 -27.52 -9.92 13.84
N ARG A 716 -26.89 -9.46 12.75
CA ARG A 716 -26.87 -8.04 12.37
C ARG A 716 -27.43 -7.80 10.97
N VAL A 717 -28.25 -6.77 10.84
CA VAL A 717 -28.68 -6.22 9.55
C VAL A 717 -28.33 -4.73 9.50
N ILE A 718 -27.63 -4.32 8.46
CA ILE A 718 -27.33 -2.91 8.15
C ILE A 718 -28.10 -2.56 6.89
N VAL A 719 -28.82 -1.44 6.91
CA VAL A 719 -29.43 -0.83 5.72
C VAL A 719 -28.79 0.52 5.52
N THR A 720 -28.20 0.74 4.35
CA THR A 720 -27.44 1.95 4.10
C THR A 720 -27.53 2.39 2.63
N PRO A 721 -27.75 3.68 2.36
CA PRO A 721 -27.62 4.24 1.02
C PRO A 721 -26.16 4.58 0.65
N ALA A 722 -25.21 4.35 1.56
CA ALA A 722 -23.84 4.85 1.46
C ALA A 722 -22.88 3.89 0.74
N ALA A 723 -23.34 2.71 0.32
CA ALA A 723 -22.47 1.65 -0.22
C ALA A 723 -21.59 2.12 -1.37
N HIS A 724 -22.16 2.91 -2.28
CA HIS A 724 -21.43 3.46 -3.43
C HIS A 724 -20.39 4.53 -3.07
N GLY A 725 -20.39 5.07 -1.84
CA GLY A 725 -19.43 6.06 -1.37
C GLY A 725 -19.23 7.19 -2.37
N TYR A 726 -17.99 7.50 -2.73
CA TYR A 726 -17.66 8.41 -3.83
C TYR A 726 -17.29 7.64 -5.11
N LEU A 727 -17.30 8.34 -6.25
CA LEU A 727 -16.85 7.76 -7.51
C LEU A 727 -15.42 7.19 -7.35
N PHE A 728 -15.26 5.90 -7.62
CA PHE A 728 -14.02 5.12 -7.42
C PHE A 728 -13.56 4.93 -5.95
N GLU A 729 -14.41 5.27 -4.99
CA GLU A 729 -14.19 5.07 -3.55
C GLU A 729 -15.50 4.63 -2.84
N PRO A 730 -15.99 3.40 -3.12
CA PRO A 730 -17.18 2.88 -2.46
C PRO A 730 -16.90 2.54 -0.99
N LEU A 731 -17.87 2.82 -0.11
CA LEU A 731 -17.83 2.40 1.30
C LEU A 731 -17.85 0.87 1.40
N TYR A 732 -18.75 0.25 0.63
CA TYR A 732 -18.87 -1.19 0.50
C TYR A 732 -18.62 -1.57 -0.95
N LYS A 733 -17.52 -2.28 -1.20
CA LYS A 733 -17.28 -2.89 -2.52
C LYS A 733 -18.20 -4.11 -2.70
N THR A 734 -19.47 -3.84 -3.02
CA THR A 734 -20.45 -4.88 -3.36
C THR A 734 -20.01 -5.61 -4.64
N LEU A 735 -20.50 -6.83 -4.87
CA LEU A 735 -20.08 -7.64 -6.04
C LEU A 735 -20.51 -7.01 -7.37
N MET A 736 -21.60 -6.25 -7.36
CA MET A 736 -22.01 -5.38 -8.44
C MET A 736 -20.95 -4.29 -8.71
N ILE A 737 -20.50 -3.55 -7.69
CA ILE A 737 -19.47 -2.51 -7.84
C ILE A 737 -18.12 -3.11 -8.28
N TRP A 738 -17.75 -4.29 -7.77
CA TRP A 738 -16.57 -5.04 -8.24
C TRP A 738 -16.63 -5.41 -9.72
N SER A 739 -17.82 -5.49 -10.30
CA SER A 739 -18.02 -5.91 -11.69
C SER A 739 -18.08 -4.77 -12.69
N PHE A 740 -17.98 -3.53 -12.22
CA PHE A 740 -17.99 -2.38 -13.10
C PHE A 740 -16.77 -2.36 -14.03
N PRO A 741 -16.95 -2.00 -15.30
CA PRO A 741 -15.83 -1.77 -16.21
C PRO A 741 -14.86 -0.74 -15.66
N TYR A 742 -13.57 -0.91 -15.97
CA TYR A 742 -12.56 0.08 -15.61
C TYR A 742 -12.91 1.45 -16.21
N GLY A 743 -12.82 2.50 -15.39
CA GLY A 743 -13.19 3.87 -15.79
C GLY A 743 -14.70 4.14 -15.89
N PHE A 744 -15.60 3.20 -15.54
CA PHE A 744 -17.05 3.43 -15.60
C PHE A 744 -17.48 4.62 -14.72
N ILE A 745 -18.07 5.65 -15.35
CA ILE A 745 -18.57 6.84 -14.67
C ILE A 745 -20.09 6.83 -14.64
N TYR A 746 -20.69 7.12 -13.49
CA TYR A 746 -22.15 7.14 -13.35
C TYR A 746 -22.58 8.17 -12.29
N PRO A 747 -23.85 8.61 -12.32
CA PRO A 747 -24.47 9.31 -11.21
C PRO A 747 -24.51 8.36 -10.00
N VAL A 748 -23.53 8.48 -9.10
CA VAL A 748 -23.45 7.76 -7.83
C VAL A 748 -24.76 7.95 -7.06
N PRO A 749 -25.53 6.88 -6.81
CA PRO A 749 -26.75 6.97 -6.04
C PRO A 749 -26.37 7.25 -4.58
N ARG A 750 -27.10 8.15 -3.91
CA ARG A 750 -26.83 8.56 -2.52
C ARG A 750 -27.98 8.21 -1.58
N GLY A 751 -28.84 7.26 -1.97
CA GLY A 751 -30.16 7.13 -1.36
C GLY A 751 -31.04 8.34 -1.69
N CYS A 752 -32.21 8.42 -1.08
CA CYS A 752 -33.23 9.35 -1.51
C CYS A 752 -33.76 10.25 -0.39
N PRO A 753 -34.22 11.47 -0.74
CA PRO A 753 -34.03 12.21 -1.98
C PRO A 753 -32.67 12.92 -2.04
N THR A 754 -32.03 12.97 -3.20
CA THR A 754 -30.94 13.92 -3.47
C THR A 754 -31.49 15.28 -3.90
N SER A 755 -30.91 16.34 -3.33
CA SER A 755 -31.09 17.76 -3.65
C SER A 755 -31.42 18.02 -5.13
N TRP A 756 -32.56 18.67 -5.40
CA TRP A 756 -32.93 19.12 -6.75
C TRP A 756 -31.81 20.00 -7.35
N PRO A 757 -31.64 20.08 -8.68
CA PRO A 757 -30.59 20.91 -9.31
C PRO A 757 -30.61 22.40 -8.90
N ARG A 758 -31.72 22.89 -8.34
CA ARG A 758 -31.90 24.24 -7.76
C ARG A 758 -31.95 24.32 -6.24
N ARG A 759 -32.08 23.20 -5.53
CA ARG A 759 -32.32 23.20 -4.09
C ARG A 759 -31.26 22.34 -3.44
N HIS A 760 -30.42 22.95 -2.61
CA HIS A 760 -29.31 22.31 -1.89
C HIS A 760 -29.75 21.24 -0.86
N TRP A 761 -31.03 20.84 -0.88
CA TRP A 761 -31.70 20.10 0.18
C TRP A 761 -32.68 19.07 -0.40
N ALA A 762 -32.72 17.92 0.27
CA ALA A 762 -33.68 16.87 0.05
C ALA A 762 -35.07 17.33 0.54
N PHE A 763 -36.16 16.88 -0.10
CA PHE A 763 -37.53 17.08 0.39
C PHE A 763 -38.19 15.74 0.63
N VAL A 764 -38.77 15.56 1.81
CA VAL A 764 -39.69 14.45 2.06
C VAL A 764 -41.14 14.96 2.04
N VAL A 765 -42.00 14.22 1.36
CA VAL A 765 -43.45 14.44 1.36
C VAL A 765 -44.10 13.54 2.42
N PRO A 766 -45.25 13.93 3.00
CA PRO A 766 -46.01 13.07 3.92
C PRO A 766 -46.36 11.70 3.31
N TRP A 767 -46.30 10.65 4.12
CA TRP A 767 -46.58 9.26 3.67
C TRP A 767 -48.05 8.85 3.86
N ILE A 768 -48.86 9.74 4.43
CA ILE A 768 -50.28 9.60 4.73
C ILE A 768 -50.98 10.86 4.20
N GLY A 769 -52.25 10.73 3.78
CA GLY A 769 -53.08 11.84 3.32
C GLY A 769 -53.05 12.04 1.81
N ASN A 770 -53.66 13.13 1.36
CA ASN A 770 -53.88 13.40 -0.07
C ASN A 770 -52.59 13.67 -0.86
N GLU A 771 -51.50 13.99 -0.18
CA GLU A 771 -50.17 14.26 -0.78
C GLU A 771 -49.28 13.01 -0.84
N ALA A 772 -49.73 11.87 -0.30
CA ALA A 772 -48.94 10.64 -0.26
C ALA A 772 -48.87 9.96 -1.64
N ILE A 773 -47.66 9.82 -2.18
CA ILE A 773 -47.39 9.13 -3.44
C ILE A 773 -46.61 7.85 -3.13
N ASP A 774 -47.21 6.68 -3.35
CA ASP A 774 -46.56 5.38 -3.04
C ASP A 774 -45.30 5.14 -3.89
N GLU A 775 -45.27 5.66 -5.11
CA GLU A 775 -44.09 5.64 -5.99
C GLU A 775 -42.89 6.37 -5.36
N ASP A 776 -43.11 7.39 -4.53
CA ASP A 776 -42.03 8.07 -3.82
C ASP A 776 -41.52 7.27 -2.64
N LYS A 777 -42.30 6.36 -2.05
CA LYS A 777 -41.85 5.44 -0.98
C LYS A 777 -40.88 4.38 -1.49
N THR A 778 -40.88 4.08 -2.80
CA THR A 778 -39.94 3.13 -3.44
C THR A 778 -38.48 3.54 -3.31
N GLN A 779 -38.24 4.79 -2.94
CA GLN A 779 -36.94 5.36 -2.64
C GLN A 779 -36.27 4.81 -1.36
N TRP A 780 -37.05 4.23 -0.44
CA TRP A 780 -36.58 3.58 0.81
C TRP A 780 -36.83 2.06 0.74
N HIS A 781 -36.48 1.45 -0.40
CA HIS A 781 -36.86 0.09 -0.75
C HIS A 781 -36.39 -0.97 0.25
N GLY A 782 -35.10 -0.94 0.57
CA GLY A 782 -34.43 -1.78 1.54
C GLY A 782 -34.94 -1.57 2.95
N PHE A 783 -35.11 -0.32 3.40
CA PHE A 783 -35.74 -0.04 4.68
C PHE A 783 -37.14 -0.68 4.79
N ARG A 784 -37.99 -0.50 3.78
CA ARG A 784 -39.35 -1.07 3.75
C ARG A 784 -39.35 -2.60 3.78
N ILE A 785 -38.50 -3.23 2.98
CA ILE A 785 -38.38 -4.70 2.95
C ILE A 785 -37.84 -5.22 4.28
N VAL A 786 -36.75 -4.65 4.78
CA VAL A 786 -36.09 -5.17 5.98
C VAL A 786 -36.99 -5.05 7.19
N THR A 787 -37.62 -3.89 7.42
CA THR A 787 -38.55 -3.71 8.54
C THR A 787 -39.74 -4.65 8.43
N LYS A 788 -40.35 -4.77 7.25
CA LYS A 788 -41.47 -5.69 7.00
C LYS A 788 -41.10 -7.15 7.25
N VAL A 789 -40.03 -7.63 6.62
CA VAL A 789 -39.62 -9.04 6.71
C VAL A 789 -39.22 -9.40 8.14
N LEU A 790 -38.53 -8.50 8.85
CA LEU A 790 -38.18 -8.73 10.26
C LEU A 790 -39.41 -8.69 11.18
N ALA A 791 -40.42 -7.86 10.87
CA ALA A 791 -41.70 -7.86 11.61
C ALA A 791 -42.47 -9.18 11.43
N GLU A 792 -42.44 -9.78 10.23
CA GLU A 792 -43.21 -10.98 9.89
C GLU A 792 -42.52 -12.31 10.24
N GLU A 793 -41.22 -12.44 9.98
CA GLU A 793 -40.49 -13.72 10.07
C GLU A 793 -39.98 -14.00 11.49
N ASN A 794 -39.80 -15.27 11.86
CA ASN A 794 -39.09 -15.62 13.10
C ASN A 794 -37.57 -15.60 12.86
N HIS A 795 -36.82 -14.79 13.60
CA HIS A 795 -35.39 -14.56 13.39
C HIS A 795 -34.61 -14.36 14.68
N LYS A 796 -33.27 -14.34 14.59
CA LYS A 796 -32.35 -14.13 15.71
C LYS A 796 -31.56 -12.81 15.63
N ILE A 797 -32.00 -11.87 14.79
CA ILE A 797 -31.38 -10.54 14.69
C ILE A 797 -31.43 -9.82 16.03
N THR A 798 -30.25 -9.38 16.50
CA THR A 798 -30.07 -8.62 17.74
C THR A 798 -29.55 -7.20 17.48
N GLU A 799 -29.06 -6.92 16.27
CA GLU A 799 -28.46 -5.64 15.90
C GLU A 799 -29.05 -5.13 14.58
N LEU A 800 -29.60 -3.92 14.60
CA LEU A 800 -30.18 -3.28 13.43
C LEU A 800 -29.63 -1.86 13.27
N ILE A 801 -29.12 -1.55 12.08
CA ILE A 801 -28.41 -0.31 11.81
C ILE A 801 -28.98 0.30 10.54
N PHE A 802 -29.60 1.48 10.67
CA PHE A 802 -29.98 2.33 9.56
C PHE A 802 -29.04 3.53 9.56
N ASP A 803 -28.03 3.50 8.70
CA ASP A 803 -26.94 4.48 8.72
C ASP A 803 -26.71 5.06 7.33
N ASP A 804 -26.74 6.38 7.26
CA ASP A 804 -26.46 7.17 6.07
C ASP A 804 -24.99 7.52 5.93
N TYR A 805 -24.18 7.48 7.00
CA TYR A 805 -22.76 7.87 7.04
C TYR A 805 -22.51 9.36 6.73
N GLN A 806 -23.40 10.27 7.17
CA GLN A 806 -23.31 11.75 7.04
C GLN A 806 -23.59 12.47 5.69
N PRO A 807 -23.98 11.84 4.56
CA PRO A 807 -24.67 12.59 3.50
C PRO A 807 -26.03 13.07 4.01
N ASN A 808 -26.54 14.18 3.46
CA ASN A 808 -27.85 14.75 3.78
C ASN A 808 -29.00 13.87 3.26
N THR A 809 -29.15 12.67 3.82
CA THR A 809 -30.18 11.67 3.50
C THR A 809 -30.56 10.95 4.80
N GLY A 810 -31.33 9.86 4.72
CA GLY A 810 -31.79 9.11 5.88
C GLY A 810 -33.17 8.52 5.65
N ILE A 811 -33.69 7.81 6.65
CA ILE A 811 -35.08 7.33 6.64
C ILE A 811 -36.00 8.54 6.77
N SER A 812 -36.99 8.67 5.89
CA SER A 812 -38.01 9.70 6.03
C SER A 812 -38.64 9.66 7.42
N HIS A 813 -38.62 10.77 8.17
CA HIS A 813 -39.29 10.81 9.47
C HIS A 813 -40.80 10.48 9.35
N PHE A 814 -41.45 10.81 8.23
CA PHE A 814 -42.84 10.44 7.93
C PHE A 814 -43.07 8.92 7.86
N ALA A 815 -42.03 8.11 7.60
CA ALA A 815 -42.16 6.65 7.63
C ALA A 815 -42.49 6.14 9.05
N LEU A 816 -42.13 6.91 10.06
CA LEU A 816 -42.34 6.61 11.48
C LEU A 816 -43.57 7.33 12.07
N ASN A 817 -44.47 7.85 11.23
CA ASN A 817 -45.75 8.38 11.68
C ASN A 817 -46.77 7.25 11.89
N ARG A 818 -47.58 7.35 12.95
CA ARG A 818 -48.68 6.41 13.19
C ARG A 818 -49.63 6.37 11.98
N GLY A 819 -50.04 5.15 11.60
CA GLY A 819 -50.94 4.92 10.46
C GLY A 819 -50.25 4.49 9.18
N THR A 820 -48.91 4.46 9.12
CA THR A 820 -48.17 3.80 8.03
C THR A 820 -47.97 2.30 8.32
N GLU A 821 -47.86 1.49 7.25
CA GLU A 821 -47.45 0.08 7.36
C GLU A 821 -46.02 0.01 7.94
N GLU A 822 -45.15 0.95 7.54
CA GLU A 822 -43.75 0.99 7.94
C GLU A 822 -43.55 1.29 9.43
N TYR A 823 -44.34 2.19 10.03
CA TYR A 823 -44.32 2.42 11.48
C TYR A 823 -44.79 1.19 12.25
N THR A 824 -45.84 0.50 11.74
CA THR A 824 -46.35 -0.73 12.36
C THR A 824 -45.27 -1.82 12.35
N ASN A 825 -44.66 -2.05 11.18
CA ASN A 825 -43.55 -2.99 11.03
C ASN A 825 -42.36 -2.61 11.93
N PHE A 826 -42.03 -1.33 12.03
CA PHE A 826 -40.97 -0.84 12.91
C PHE A 826 -41.28 -1.14 14.38
N CYS A 827 -42.51 -0.86 14.84
CA CYS A 827 -42.93 -1.18 16.21
C CYS A 827 -42.85 -2.69 16.51
N ASP A 828 -43.40 -3.51 15.62
CA ASP A 828 -43.42 -4.97 15.79
C ASP A 828 -42.00 -5.56 15.81
N MET A 829 -41.10 -4.98 15.02
CA MET A 829 -39.69 -5.33 15.01
C MET A 829 -38.97 -4.91 16.30
N VAL A 830 -39.16 -3.67 16.76
CA VAL A 830 -38.47 -3.12 17.95
C VAL A 830 -38.95 -3.77 19.25
N LYS A 831 -40.22 -4.17 19.31
CA LYS A 831 -40.82 -4.87 20.46
C LYS A 831 -40.27 -6.28 20.69
N ARG A 832 -39.60 -6.88 19.69
CA ARG A 832 -39.10 -8.25 19.79
C ARG A 832 -38.01 -8.37 20.87
N PRO A 833 -38.08 -9.42 21.72
CA PRO A 833 -37.07 -9.62 22.76
C PRO A 833 -35.70 -9.91 22.14
N GLY A 834 -34.63 -9.42 22.77
CA GLY A 834 -33.26 -9.64 22.34
C GLY A 834 -32.69 -8.62 21.34
N LEU A 835 -33.44 -7.61 20.90
CA LEU A 835 -32.87 -6.47 20.17
C LEU A 835 -31.98 -5.66 21.11
N GLN A 836 -30.68 -5.67 20.87
CA GLN A 836 -29.65 -5.08 21.74
C GLN A 836 -29.01 -3.82 21.15
N LYS A 837 -29.01 -3.68 19.82
CA LYS A 837 -28.43 -2.51 19.15
C LYS A 837 -29.40 -1.96 18.11
N LEU A 838 -29.65 -0.66 18.18
CA LEU A 838 -30.41 0.09 17.19
C LEU A 838 -29.69 1.41 16.87
N GLN A 839 -29.44 1.65 15.58
CA GLN A 839 -28.95 2.93 15.08
C GLN A 839 -29.93 3.46 14.03
N LEU A 840 -30.31 4.74 14.16
CA LEU A 840 -31.30 5.39 13.31
C LEU A 840 -30.76 6.72 12.76
N SER A 841 -30.59 6.80 11.44
CA SER A 841 -30.41 8.05 10.71
C SER A 841 -31.73 8.48 10.06
N LEU A 842 -32.29 9.61 10.50
CA LEU A 842 -33.54 10.17 9.98
C LEU A 842 -33.32 11.39 9.09
N LEU A 843 -34.07 11.44 8.00
CA LEU A 843 -34.18 12.60 7.14
C LEU A 843 -35.37 13.47 7.61
N VAL A 844 -35.05 14.63 8.16
CA VAL A 844 -36.00 15.60 8.68
C VAL A 844 -36.34 16.66 7.62
N SER A 845 -35.36 17.07 6.79
CA SER A 845 -35.55 18.01 5.66
C SER A 845 -35.99 19.44 6.06
N LEU A 846 -35.71 20.44 5.20
CA LEU A 846 -36.36 21.76 5.26
C LEU A 846 -37.75 21.62 4.61
N TYR A 847 -38.85 21.84 5.32
CA TYR A 847 -40.15 22.09 4.70
C TYR A 847 -40.52 23.54 5.01
N ILE A 848 -40.70 24.37 3.96
CA ILE A 848 -40.95 25.82 4.05
C ILE A 848 -42.46 26.06 4.25
N GLY A 849 -43.09 25.32 5.17
CA GLY A 849 -44.52 25.41 5.44
C GLY A 849 -44.75 25.30 6.94
N GLU A 850 -45.52 26.25 7.47
CA GLU A 850 -45.82 26.50 8.87
C GLU A 850 -46.18 25.22 9.67
N GLU A 851 -45.71 25.20 10.94
CA GLU A 851 -46.03 24.24 12.02
C GLU A 851 -45.74 22.75 11.74
N TYR A 852 -44.57 22.24 12.14
CA TYR A 852 -44.36 20.78 12.18
C TYR A 852 -43.66 20.24 13.44
N GLU A 853 -44.45 19.42 14.14
CA GLU A 853 -44.17 18.56 15.29
C GLU A 853 -43.35 17.30 14.90
N ILE A 854 -42.09 17.45 14.47
CA ILE A 854 -41.26 16.31 14.00
C ILE A 854 -41.12 15.21 15.08
N TYR A 855 -41.03 15.62 16.35
CA TYR A 855 -40.87 14.74 17.50
C TYR A 855 -41.97 14.88 18.55
N ASP A 856 -42.79 15.93 18.45
CA ASP A 856 -43.71 16.34 19.52
C ASP A 856 -44.87 15.35 19.74
N GLN A 857 -45.17 14.53 18.72
CA GLN A 857 -46.27 13.57 18.79
C GLN A 857 -45.95 12.29 19.60
N GLY A 858 -44.70 12.13 20.07
CA GLY A 858 -44.28 11.02 20.94
C GLY A 858 -44.23 9.64 20.27
N TYR A 859 -44.47 9.52 18.96
CA TYR A 859 -44.57 8.22 18.27
C TYR A 859 -43.26 7.43 18.31
N LEU A 860 -42.12 8.08 18.02
CA LEU A 860 -40.82 7.44 18.09
C LEU A 860 -40.52 6.95 19.52
N ARG A 861 -40.83 7.77 20.53
CA ARG A 861 -40.66 7.41 21.94
C ARG A 861 -41.48 6.18 22.31
N ASP A 862 -42.73 6.14 21.90
CA ASP A 862 -43.62 5.01 22.16
C ASP A 862 -43.08 3.72 21.53
N ALA A 863 -42.68 3.77 20.25
CA ALA A 863 -42.08 2.64 19.57
C ALA A 863 -40.80 2.16 20.27
N LEU A 864 -39.92 3.08 20.65
CA LEU A 864 -38.67 2.78 21.36
C LEU A 864 -38.88 2.28 22.80
N SER A 865 -40.02 2.60 23.43
CA SER A 865 -40.28 2.25 24.82
C SER A 865 -40.48 0.75 25.02
N GLU A 866 -40.87 0.05 23.95
CA GLU A 866 -41.00 -1.41 23.91
C GLU A 866 -39.63 -2.12 23.80
N ALA A 867 -38.55 -1.39 23.47
CA ALA A 867 -37.19 -1.92 23.29
C ALA A 867 -36.45 -2.14 24.63
N THR A 868 -36.88 -3.11 25.42
CA THR A 868 -36.42 -3.27 26.81
C THR A 868 -35.01 -3.88 26.97
N ASP A 869 -34.46 -4.54 25.94
CA ASP A 869 -33.14 -5.19 25.98
C ASP A 869 -31.99 -4.33 25.42
N MET A 870 -32.25 -3.05 25.14
CA MET A 870 -31.32 -2.14 24.49
C MET A 870 -29.99 -1.99 25.26
N ARG A 871 -28.88 -2.17 24.55
CA ARG A 871 -27.49 -1.98 25.03
C ARG A 871 -26.76 -0.88 24.28
N HIS A 872 -27.12 -0.61 23.03
CA HIS A 872 -26.48 0.38 22.19
C HIS A 872 -27.53 1.10 21.36
N PHE A 873 -27.70 2.40 21.62
CA PHE A 873 -28.62 3.24 20.86
C PHE A 873 -27.88 4.46 20.32
N SER A 874 -28.03 4.72 19.02
CA SER A 874 -27.47 5.90 18.36
C SER A 874 -28.52 6.52 17.44
N PHE A 875 -28.66 7.84 17.51
CA PHE A 875 -29.65 8.58 16.74
C PHE A 875 -29.01 9.75 16.01
N HIS A 876 -29.32 9.86 14.72
CA HIS A 876 -28.77 10.85 13.79
C HIS A 876 -29.88 11.48 12.96
N THR A 877 -29.71 12.75 12.59
CA THR A 877 -30.59 13.47 11.66
C THR A 877 -29.78 14.23 10.61
N ASP A 878 -30.41 14.89 9.64
CA ASP A 878 -29.75 15.74 8.63
C ASP A 878 -29.69 17.24 9.01
N PHE A 879 -30.00 17.60 10.26
CA PHE A 879 -30.27 18.99 10.65
C PHE A 879 -29.03 19.90 10.63
N GLY A 880 -27.90 19.49 11.23
CA GLY A 880 -26.69 20.30 11.32
C GLY A 880 -25.79 20.32 10.07
N THR A 881 -26.03 19.45 9.09
CA THR A 881 -25.29 19.43 7.81
C THR A 881 -25.88 20.40 6.77
N ASN A 882 -27.06 20.94 7.03
CA ASN A 882 -27.76 21.88 6.17
C ASN A 882 -27.48 23.32 6.64
N ARG A 883 -26.40 23.94 6.13
CA ARG A 883 -25.94 25.30 6.49
C ARG A 883 -26.94 26.44 6.19
N CYS A 884 -28.19 26.13 5.82
CA CYS A 884 -29.30 27.07 5.68
C CYS A 884 -30.29 27.05 6.87
N SER A 885 -30.00 26.29 7.93
CA SER A 885 -30.82 26.25 9.16
C SER A 885 -30.90 27.58 9.91
N TRP A 886 -30.12 28.60 9.51
CA TRP A 886 -30.21 29.99 10.01
C TRP A 886 -31.51 30.72 9.63
N ILE A 887 -32.37 30.09 8.82
CA ILE A 887 -33.62 30.68 8.32
C ILE A 887 -34.85 30.14 9.07
N VAL A 888 -34.70 29.09 9.89
CA VAL A 888 -35.82 28.53 10.66
C VAL A 888 -35.79 29.12 12.07
N ASP A 889 -36.88 29.79 12.46
CA ASP A 889 -37.13 30.19 13.85
C ASP A 889 -37.04 28.94 14.74
N MET A 890 -35.97 28.81 15.52
CA MET A 890 -35.70 27.69 16.43
C MET A 890 -36.61 27.70 17.67
N HIS A 891 -37.86 28.17 17.54
CA HIS A 891 -38.78 28.40 18.65
C HIS A 891 -39.50 27.13 19.14
N GLN A 892 -39.40 26.00 18.44
CA GLN A 892 -40.10 24.74 18.76
C GLN A 892 -39.12 23.59 19.09
N TYR A 893 -38.39 23.72 20.21
CA TYR A 893 -37.54 22.65 20.72
C TYR A 893 -38.36 21.53 21.35
N THR A 894 -38.18 20.28 20.90
CA THR A 894 -38.72 19.09 21.58
C THR A 894 -37.69 18.51 22.55
N SER A 895 -38.11 18.27 23.78
CA SER A 895 -37.26 17.69 24.83
C SER A 895 -36.83 16.26 24.48
N LEU A 896 -35.58 15.91 24.81
CA LEU A 896 -35.02 14.58 24.60
C LEU A 896 -35.79 13.50 25.36
N PHE A 897 -36.47 13.84 26.46
CA PHE A 897 -37.32 12.91 27.21
C PHE A 897 -38.64 12.58 26.51
N ASP A 898 -39.09 13.45 25.60
CA ASP A 898 -40.28 13.26 24.77
C ASP A 898 -39.96 12.46 23.49
N VAL A 899 -38.67 12.35 23.14
CA VAL A 899 -38.19 11.52 22.03
C VAL A 899 -37.65 10.16 22.49
N PHE A 900 -36.92 10.10 23.61
CA PHE A 900 -36.20 8.90 24.04
C PHE A 900 -36.66 8.37 25.41
N PRO A 901 -37.04 7.09 25.51
CA PRO A 901 -37.53 6.49 26.75
C PRO A 901 -36.39 6.00 27.65
N ILE A 902 -35.43 6.88 28.01
CA ILE A 902 -34.17 6.47 28.67
C ILE A 902 -34.38 5.67 29.96
N HIS A 903 -35.45 5.95 30.72
CA HIS A 903 -35.83 5.23 31.94
C HIS A 903 -36.13 3.74 31.71
N ARG A 904 -36.44 3.32 30.47
CA ARG A 904 -36.67 1.93 30.10
C ARG A 904 -35.39 1.17 29.76
N TRP A 905 -34.30 1.87 29.43
CA TRP A 905 -33.07 1.26 28.93
C TRP A 905 -32.03 1.04 30.03
N GLN A 906 -32.34 0.19 31.01
CA GLN A 906 -31.46 -0.06 32.16
C GLN A 906 -30.16 -0.81 31.81
N LYS A 907 -30.09 -1.44 30.63
CA LYS A 907 -28.94 -2.22 30.15
C LYS A 907 -28.05 -1.45 29.15
N ILE A 908 -28.34 -0.15 28.93
CA ILE A 908 -27.63 0.65 27.94
C ILE A 908 -26.16 0.85 28.34
N THR A 909 -25.25 0.48 27.43
CA THR A 909 -23.80 0.65 27.55
C THR A 909 -23.27 1.76 26.64
N HIS A 910 -24.01 2.10 25.57
CA HIS A 910 -23.71 3.19 24.65
C HIS A 910 -24.96 3.99 24.31
N PHE A 911 -24.85 5.32 24.40
CA PHE A 911 -25.87 6.26 23.94
C PHE A 911 -25.22 7.32 23.04
N GLY A 912 -25.71 7.49 21.81
CA GLY A 912 -25.15 8.44 20.86
C GLY A 912 -26.18 9.37 20.24
N LEU A 913 -25.85 10.66 20.17
CA LEU A 913 -26.58 11.67 19.41
C LEU A 913 -25.64 12.35 18.43
N SER A 914 -26.10 12.48 17.18
CA SER A 914 -25.35 13.07 16.10
C SER A 914 -26.22 14.01 15.25
N ASN A 915 -25.79 15.25 15.02
CA ASN A 915 -26.44 16.18 14.07
C ASN A 915 -27.86 16.64 14.48
N VAL A 916 -28.19 16.56 15.78
CA VAL A 916 -29.49 16.90 16.36
C VAL A 916 -29.49 18.29 17.03
N VAL A 917 -30.68 18.87 17.18
CA VAL A 917 -30.91 20.10 17.95
C VAL A 917 -31.05 19.77 19.43
N VAL A 918 -30.37 20.52 20.30
CA VAL A 918 -30.41 20.36 21.77
C VAL A 918 -30.46 21.71 22.47
N THR A 919 -31.01 21.76 23.68
CA THR A 919 -30.67 22.82 24.65
C THR A 919 -29.68 22.25 25.65
N GLN A 920 -28.75 23.06 26.15
CA GLN A 920 -27.74 22.59 27.09
C GLN A 920 -28.38 22.02 28.37
N ASN A 921 -29.39 22.71 28.91
CA ASN A 921 -30.04 22.28 30.15
C ASN A 921 -30.78 20.95 29.98
N ASP A 922 -31.59 20.78 28.92
CA ASP A 922 -32.28 19.51 28.70
C ASP A 922 -31.29 18.37 28.45
N PHE A 923 -30.22 18.62 27.70
CA PHE A 923 -29.25 17.59 27.40
C PHE A 923 -28.44 17.14 28.61
N ILE A 924 -27.98 18.06 29.46
CA ILE A 924 -27.29 17.71 30.72
C ILE A 924 -28.24 16.94 31.65
N ASN A 925 -29.50 17.38 31.75
CA ASN A 925 -30.51 16.65 32.52
C ASN A 925 -30.73 15.24 31.97
N PHE A 926 -30.78 15.07 30.66
CA PHE A 926 -30.88 13.77 30.00
C PHE A 926 -29.68 12.87 30.31
N LEU A 927 -28.45 13.39 30.16
CA LEU A 927 -27.21 12.67 30.45
C LEU A 927 -27.11 12.25 31.94
N SER A 928 -27.66 13.05 32.86
CA SER A 928 -27.72 12.72 34.29
C SER A 928 -28.58 11.49 34.60
N LYS A 929 -29.52 11.12 33.71
CA LYS A 929 -30.41 9.96 33.87
C LYS A 929 -29.85 8.68 33.25
N LEU A 930 -28.67 8.73 32.62
CA LEU A 930 -28.01 7.55 32.09
C LEU A 930 -27.63 6.56 33.20
N PRO A 931 -27.89 5.25 33.04
CA PRO A 931 -27.51 4.25 34.02
C PRO A 931 -25.98 4.23 34.30
N PRO A 932 -25.54 3.83 35.51
CA PRO A 932 -24.12 3.77 35.86
C PRO A 932 -23.28 2.85 34.96
N ILE A 933 -23.91 1.83 34.36
CA ILE A 933 -23.26 0.86 33.46
C ILE A 933 -22.92 1.42 32.08
N VAL A 934 -23.36 2.65 31.75
CA VAL A 934 -22.98 3.31 30.50
C VAL A 934 -21.46 3.47 30.44
N GLN A 935 -20.86 3.00 29.36
CA GLN A 935 -19.41 3.04 29.13
C GLN A 935 -19.02 4.09 28.12
N THR A 936 -19.92 4.46 27.20
CA THR A 936 -19.59 5.33 26.07
C THR A 936 -20.76 6.24 25.71
N VAL A 937 -20.46 7.48 25.34
CA VAL A 937 -21.44 8.42 24.79
C VAL A 937 -20.91 9.07 23.52
N GLU A 938 -21.77 9.32 22.54
CA GLU A 938 -21.42 10.11 21.35
C GLU A 938 -22.18 11.44 21.36
N LEU A 939 -21.43 12.54 21.25
CA LEU A 939 -21.89 13.93 21.27
C LEU A 939 -21.33 14.63 20.03
N SER A 940 -21.91 14.37 18.86
CA SER A 940 -21.32 14.74 17.57
C SER A 940 -22.22 15.69 16.78
N PHE A 941 -21.65 16.70 16.12
CA PHE A 941 -22.38 17.62 15.21
C PHE A 941 -23.65 18.27 15.80
N LEU A 942 -23.75 18.35 17.12
CA LEU A 942 -24.89 18.95 17.82
C LEU A 942 -25.06 20.43 17.46
N THR A 943 -26.32 20.84 17.34
CA THR A 943 -26.74 22.24 17.14
C THR A 943 -27.48 22.69 18.40
N PHE A 944 -27.10 23.82 18.99
CA PHE A 944 -27.81 24.38 20.14
C PHE A 944 -28.86 25.40 19.69
N VAL A 945 -29.98 25.47 20.41
CA VAL A 945 -30.96 26.55 20.24
C VAL A 945 -30.28 27.89 20.60
N GLU A 946 -30.59 28.95 19.86
CA GLU A 946 -29.99 30.28 20.05
C GLU A 946 -30.13 30.74 21.51
N GLY A 947 -29.03 31.17 22.12
CA GLY A 947 -28.98 31.57 23.54
C GLY A 947 -29.05 30.42 24.58
N GLU A 948 -29.29 29.17 24.17
CA GLU A 948 -29.52 28.02 25.05
C GLU A 948 -28.32 27.05 25.14
N GLY A 949 -27.12 27.51 24.77
CA GLY A 949 -25.85 26.82 25.04
C GLY A 949 -24.89 26.74 23.86
N HIS A 950 -23.74 26.10 24.09
CA HIS A 950 -22.69 25.83 23.11
C HIS A 950 -21.76 24.70 23.61
N TYR A 951 -20.84 24.21 22.77
CA TYR A 951 -19.95 23.10 23.14
C TYR A 951 -19.07 23.39 24.35
N ILE A 952 -18.61 24.63 24.53
CA ILE A 952 -17.76 25.02 25.69
C ILE A 952 -18.54 24.79 26.99
N SER A 953 -19.70 25.43 27.12
CA SER A 953 -20.52 25.32 28.32
C SER A 953 -21.09 23.91 28.53
N LEU A 954 -21.37 23.17 27.45
CA LEU A 954 -21.75 21.76 27.54
C LEU A 954 -20.64 20.93 28.20
N MET A 955 -19.38 21.10 27.77
CA MET A 955 -18.26 20.34 28.35
C MET A 955 -17.97 20.76 29.80
N GLU A 956 -18.14 22.04 30.14
CA GLU A 956 -18.04 22.53 31.52
C GLU A 956 -19.12 21.90 32.40
N ASP A 957 -20.37 21.87 31.94
CA ASP A 957 -21.46 21.23 32.69
C ASP A 957 -21.27 19.71 32.81
N ILE A 958 -20.76 19.03 31.78
CA ILE A 958 -20.39 17.61 31.88
C ILE A 958 -19.31 17.41 32.95
N ARG A 959 -18.31 18.30 33.02
CA ARG A 959 -17.21 18.23 33.99
C ARG A 959 -17.67 18.52 35.42
N ASP A 960 -18.53 19.52 35.58
CA ASP A 960 -18.83 20.15 36.88
C ASP A 960 -20.17 19.71 37.47
N LYS A 961 -21.16 19.35 36.64
CA LYS A 961 -22.51 18.94 37.08
C LYS A 961 -22.75 17.44 37.02
N LEU A 962 -22.00 16.70 36.19
CA LEU A 962 -22.11 15.23 36.14
C LEU A 962 -21.01 14.60 36.99
N ASP A 963 -21.36 13.55 37.74
CA ASP A 963 -20.41 12.80 38.60
C ASP A 963 -19.38 11.97 37.81
N TRP A 964 -19.25 12.17 36.50
CA TRP A 964 -18.42 11.35 35.62
C TRP A 964 -16.93 11.46 35.97
N LYS A 965 -16.44 12.66 36.32
CA LYS A 965 -15.04 12.89 36.71
C LYS A 965 -14.63 12.11 37.96
N HIS A 966 -15.58 11.91 38.87
CA HIS A 966 -15.39 11.25 40.15
C HIS A 966 -15.52 9.72 40.08
N ARG A 967 -15.93 9.17 38.93
CA ARG A 967 -15.95 7.71 38.73
C ARG A 967 -14.53 7.13 38.74
N PRO A 968 -14.35 5.88 39.22
CA PRO A 968 -13.11 5.13 39.05
C PRO A 968 -12.64 5.17 37.60
N VAL A 969 -11.33 5.19 37.36
CA VAL A 969 -10.76 5.37 36.01
C VAL A 969 -11.32 4.34 35.01
N GLU A 970 -11.56 3.11 35.45
CA GLU A 970 -12.11 2.02 34.62
C GLU A 970 -13.63 2.13 34.36
N GLU A 971 -14.33 2.98 35.10
CA GLU A 971 -15.79 3.23 35.02
C GLU A 971 -16.12 4.61 34.41
N ARG A 972 -15.10 5.37 33.99
CA ARG A 972 -15.29 6.66 33.32
C ARG A 972 -15.88 6.45 31.93
N ILE A 973 -16.83 7.32 31.58
CA ILE A 973 -17.54 7.23 30.31
C ILE A 973 -16.65 7.76 29.19
N ARG A 974 -16.41 6.97 28.16
CA ARG A 974 -15.70 7.42 26.96
C ARG A 974 -16.57 8.40 26.17
N ILE A 975 -16.04 9.56 25.79
CA ILE A 975 -16.80 10.60 25.08
C ILE A 975 -16.31 10.68 23.64
N TYR A 976 -17.16 10.31 22.69
CA TYR A 976 -16.91 10.52 21.27
C TYR A 976 -17.44 11.88 20.85
N ALA A 977 -16.56 12.73 20.34
CA ALA A 977 -16.90 14.10 19.96
C ALA A 977 -16.36 14.37 18.55
N LYS A 978 -17.29 14.51 17.60
CA LYS A 978 -17.01 14.82 16.19
C LYS A 978 -17.64 16.16 15.85
N ILE A 979 -16.89 17.01 15.19
CA ILE A 979 -17.34 18.36 14.79
C ILE A 979 -17.07 18.62 13.32
N PHE A 980 -17.76 19.63 12.79
CA PHE A 980 -17.67 20.00 11.38
C PHE A 980 -16.28 20.52 11.02
N CYS A 981 -15.77 20.08 9.86
CA CYS A 981 -14.62 20.69 9.23
C CYS A 981 -15.09 21.72 8.18
N TYR A 982 -14.60 22.96 8.25
CA TYR A 982 -14.98 24.02 7.32
C TYR A 982 -14.68 23.71 5.85
N LEU A 983 -13.74 22.78 5.59
CA LEU A 983 -13.23 22.39 4.26
C LEU A 983 -13.83 21.09 3.71
N SER A 984 -14.91 20.56 4.29
CA SER A 984 -15.29 19.16 4.10
C SER A 984 -16.46 18.93 3.12
N TYR A 985 -16.19 18.18 2.06
CA TYR A 985 -17.18 17.33 1.38
C TYR A 985 -17.68 16.25 2.36
N TYR A 986 -18.95 15.82 2.25
CA TYR A 986 -19.59 14.84 3.15
C TYR A 986 -18.66 13.71 3.64
N GLY A 987 -18.77 13.38 4.94
CA GLY A 987 -18.01 12.32 5.59
C GLY A 987 -16.66 12.72 6.20
N ARG A 988 -16.14 13.94 5.98
CA ARG A 988 -14.94 14.43 6.71
C ARG A 988 -15.33 15.20 7.97
N TYR A 989 -14.63 14.93 9.06
CA TYR A 989 -14.89 15.55 10.36
C TYR A 989 -13.61 15.69 11.17
N ILE A 990 -13.64 16.58 12.17
CA ILE A 990 -12.57 16.68 13.16
C ILE A 990 -12.99 15.83 14.37
N CYS A 991 -12.14 14.88 14.73
CA CYS A 991 -12.27 14.02 15.91
C CYS A 991 -11.48 14.64 17.06
N ILE A 992 -12.15 14.93 18.16
CA ILE A 992 -11.58 15.57 19.36
C ILE A 992 -11.82 14.75 20.64
N ASP A 993 -12.01 13.43 20.49
CA ASP A 993 -12.29 12.51 21.60
C ASP A 993 -11.25 12.66 22.72
N LYS A 994 -9.97 12.76 22.35
CA LYS A 994 -8.85 12.85 23.30
C LYS A 994 -8.88 14.17 24.05
N GLU A 995 -9.06 15.27 23.34
CA GLU A 995 -9.06 16.62 23.89
C GLU A 995 -10.25 16.82 24.83
N VAL A 996 -11.43 16.32 24.45
CA VAL A 996 -12.63 16.36 25.30
C VAL A 996 -12.43 15.52 26.57
N GLU A 997 -11.89 14.31 26.46
CA GLU A 997 -11.61 13.49 27.64
C GLU A 997 -10.55 14.10 28.57
N GLU A 998 -9.52 14.74 28.01
CA GLU A 998 -8.51 15.44 28.80
C GLU A 998 -9.09 16.65 29.54
N PHE A 999 -10.01 17.39 28.93
CA PHE A 999 -10.71 18.49 29.58
C PHE A 999 -11.68 18.03 30.68
N VAL A 1000 -12.52 17.02 30.38
CA VAL A 1000 -13.56 16.54 31.30
C VAL A 1000 -12.95 15.77 32.49
N TYR A 1001 -12.02 14.83 32.22
CA TYR A 1001 -11.53 13.91 33.25
C TYR A 1001 -10.23 14.33 33.92
N LYS A 1002 -9.49 15.27 33.32
CA LYS A 1002 -8.21 15.76 33.85
C LYS A 1002 -8.31 17.28 34.03
N ASN A 1003 -7.17 17.95 33.95
CA ASN A 1003 -7.06 19.41 33.95
C ASN A 1003 -6.51 19.87 32.58
N GLY A 1004 -7.04 19.29 31.50
CA GLY A 1004 -6.70 19.70 30.14
C GLY A 1004 -7.25 21.10 29.82
N PRO A 1005 -6.69 21.80 28.82
CA PRO A 1005 -7.21 23.09 28.36
C PRO A 1005 -8.59 22.93 27.70
N PRO A 1006 -9.43 24.00 27.64
CA PRO A 1006 -10.67 23.99 26.87
C PRO A 1006 -10.42 23.64 25.40
N SER A 1007 -11.19 22.69 24.87
CA SER A 1007 -10.97 22.17 23.51
C SER A 1007 -11.60 23.03 22.41
N PHE A 1008 -12.44 24.00 22.76
CA PHE A 1008 -13.29 24.78 21.84
C PHE A 1008 -13.08 26.29 22.00
N GLN A 1009 -13.39 27.06 20.96
CA GLN A 1009 -13.30 28.52 20.95
C GLN A 1009 -14.63 29.22 20.61
N LEU A 1010 -14.87 30.37 21.24
CA LEU A 1010 -15.91 31.34 20.89
C LEU A 1010 -15.39 32.26 19.77
N ARG A 1011 -15.54 31.84 18.51
CA ARG A 1011 -15.21 32.68 17.34
C ARG A 1011 -16.43 33.37 16.72
N GLN A 1012 -17.64 32.87 17.03
CA GLN A 1012 -18.91 33.43 16.56
C GLN A 1012 -19.90 33.47 17.73
N HIS A 1013 -20.90 34.35 17.62
CA HIS A 1013 -21.83 34.64 18.72
C HIS A 1013 -22.76 33.48 19.06
N ASP A 1014 -22.98 32.50 18.17
CA ASP A 1014 -23.88 31.35 18.41
C ASP A 1014 -23.36 30.08 17.73
N ASN A 1015 -23.51 28.92 18.40
CA ASN A 1015 -23.20 27.58 17.87
C ASN A 1015 -21.74 27.31 17.43
N SER A 1016 -20.73 27.95 18.05
CA SER A 1016 -19.33 27.65 17.71
C SER A 1016 -18.93 26.25 18.18
N SER A 1017 -18.65 25.36 17.23
CA SER A 1017 -17.97 24.07 17.45
C SER A 1017 -16.48 24.15 17.08
N ASP A 1018 -15.94 25.37 17.03
CA ASP A 1018 -14.61 25.66 16.49
C ASP A 1018 -13.50 25.25 17.43
N VAL A 1019 -12.41 24.76 16.86
CA VAL A 1019 -11.20 24.35 17.57
C VAL A 1019 -9.98 25.01 16.94
N ASP A 1020 -8.90 25.15 17.72
CA ASP A 1020 -7.66 25.72 17.21
C ASP A 1020 -7.00 24.83 16.15
N SER A 1021 -6.22 25.47 15.28
CA SER A 1021 -5.29 24.74 14.42
C SER A 1021 -4.34 23.90 15.28
N GLY A 1022 -4.15 22.63 14.91
CA GLY A 1022 -3.42 21.61 15.66
C GLY A 1022 -4.27 20.85 16.68
N THR A 1023 -5.53 21.23 16.92
CA THR A 1023 -6.43 20.55 17.86
C THR A 1023 -7.29 19.51 17.16
N GLY A 1024 -7.22 18.25 17.61
CA GLY A 1024 -7.96 17.13 17.03
C GLY A 1024 -7.35 16.56 15.74
N VAL A 1025 -8.01 15.52 15.23
CA VAL A 1025 -7.59 14.77 14.03
C VAL A 1025 -8.71 14.79 12.99
N LEU A 1026 -8.41 15.28 11.79
CA LEU A 1026 -9.28 15.15 10.62
C LEU A 1026 -9.38 13.67 10.21
N LYS A 1027 -10.59 13.14 10.12
CA LYS A 1027 -10.91 11.77 9.70
C LYS A 1027 -11.96 11.76 8.59
N ASP A 1028 -12.07 10.64 7.87
CA ASP A 1028 -13.02 10.45 6.76
C ASP A 1028 -13.84 9.17 6.95
N LEU A 1029 -15.17 9.26 7.00
CA LEU A 1029 -16.06 8.11 7.14
C LEU A 1029 -16.01 7.17 5.95
N PHE A 1030 -15.80 7.70 4.74
CA PHE A 1030 -15.73 6.90 3.52
C PHE A 1030 -14.33 6.35 3.26
N ASN A 1031 -13.34 6.77 4.07
CA ASN A 1031 -11.99 6.25 4.04
C ASN A 1031 -11.41 6.19 5.46
N PRO A 1032 -11.68 5.11 6.23
CA PRO A 1032 -11.25 4.99 7.62
C PRO A 1032 -9.73 5.03 7.82
N SER A 1033 -8.94 4.75 6.77
CA SER A 1033 -7.48 4.87 6.80
C SER A 1033 -6.96 6.29 6.58
N TRP A 1034 -7.86 7.22 6.24
CA TRP A 1034 -7.54 8.62 6.04
C TRP A 1034 -7.62 9.36 7.36
N GLU A 1035 -6.46 9.80 7.84
CA GLU A 1035 -6.35 10.73 8.97
C GLU A 1035 -5.29 11.81 8.72
N ARG A 1036 -5.45 12.98 9.33
CA ARG A 1036 -4.48 14.09 9.32
C ARG A 1036 -4.65 14.94 10.57
N LEU A 1037 -3.57 15.52 11.09
CA LEU A 1037 -3.67 16.57 12.11
C LEU A 1037 -4.43 17.80 11.55
N ASN A 1038 -5.15 18.49 12.43
CA ASN A 1038 -5.95 19.65 12.07
C ASN A 1038 -5.10 20.93 11.86
N ASP A 1039 -4.13 20.91 10.95
CA ASP A 1039 -3.11 21.98 10.84
C ASP A 1039 -3.50 23.15 9.89
N PHE A 1040 -4.80 23.40 9.67
CA PHE A 1040 -5.25 24.40 8.69
C PHE A 1040 -5.29 25.82 9.27
N SER A 1041 -4.54 26.75 8.64
CA SER A 1041 -4.62 28.19 8.95
C SER A 1041 -6.00 28.76 8.56
N PRO A 1042 -6.64 29.59 9.42
CA PRO A 1042 -7.91 30.28 9.12
C PRO A 1042 -7.87 31.20 7.89
N GLU A 1043 -6.69 31.55 7.38
CA GLU A 1043 -6.52 32.62 6.39
C GLU A 1043 -6.73 32.21 4.92
N ARG A 1044 -6.79 30.91 4.59
CA ARG A 1044 -7.20 30.49 3.24
C ARG A 1044 -8.73 30.46 3.12
N ARG A 1045 -9.33 31.64 2.94
CA ARG A 1045 -10.69 31.76 2.37
C ARG A 1045 -10.68 31.18 0.95
N LEU A 1046 -11.09 29.92 0.79
CA LEU A 1046 -11.65 29.50 -0.48
C LEU A 1046 -12.93 30.30 -0.66
N VAL A 1047 -12.90 31.21 -1.63
CA VAL A 1047 -14.08 31.92 -2.13
C VAL A 1047 -15.02 30.86 -2.71
N PHE A 1048 -15.97 30.38 -1.91
CA PHE A 1048 -17.25 30.00 -2.49
C PHE A 1048 -17.90 31.29 -3.00
N PRO A 1049 -18.61 31.26 -4.16
CA PRO A 1049 -19.22 32.45 -4.70
C PRO A 1049 -20.09 33.08 -3.62
N ARG A 1050 -19.89 34.38 -3.39
CA ARG A 1050 -20.79 35.19 -2.57
C ARG A 1050 -22.22 34.80 -2.94
N MET A 1051 -23.06 34.49 -1.96
CA MET A 1051 -24.49 34.56 -2.15
C MET A 1051 -24.77 35.99 -2.61
N HIS A 1052 -24.99 36.19 -3.92
CA HIS A 1052 -25.62 37.39 -4.40
C HIS A 1052 -27.06 37.34 -3.89
N GLY A 1053 -27.43 38.42 -3.20
CA GLY A 1053 -28.59 38.47 -2.34
C GLY A 1053 -29.91 38.06 -3.00
N LEU A 1054 -30.78 37.53 -2.15
CA LEU A 1054 -32.17 37.92 -2.11
C LEU A 1054 -32.40 38.66 -0.80
#